data_AF-A0A6A7WAB2-F1
#
_entry.id   AF-A0A6A7WAB2-F1
#
_cell.length_a   1.000
_cell.length_b   1.000
_cell.length_c   1.000
_cell.angle_alpha   90.00
_cell.angle_beta   90.00
_cell.angle_gamma   90.00
#
_symmetry.space_group_name_H-M   'P 1'
#
loop_
_entity.id
_entity.type
_entity.pdbx_description
1 polymer ?
#
loop_
_entity_poly.entity_id
_entity_poly.type
_entity_poly.pdbx_seq_one_letter_code
_entity_poly.pdbx_strand_id
1 'polypeptide(L)'
;MKCTKCNKDNRSIARFCKWCGAAIIVPDEQVAIDSKPNRKDEEFGFDSLIGKSEIVRLLRDVVGKARSMDVRCRRFNMKQRMNLSFVVTGESGTGKLTVAKTIGYELYHNGLISKEAPVVISPVDYPQFIKNLDKNEETYGACVIIVKDAHKLVNDIGGKQVEQIDSILKYVRSWREDPTKPVVVFTGLERLKEFFDNNPATAAEIDYFYDLPSLRAKDMADITAFLLKHKYHLAMTEEAKEKLCRIFNNDLRHPNEQLRPQGHNAASKAYEIDLAACQLGFHVKEVDVNLVEGTEYCPKTYEDIKKEFEKYVGIEEVKKAVEEIAYNIEEQRRMRGEDAVIKLTDHYQFLGNPGTGKTTMARLFAEALNALGALPIGQLVEVSRADLVSNYVGDTAKRVMAKFDEAMGGVLFIDEAYSLKNSENDNFGQEAIDTIITCAENRRGKLVVIIAGYTKEMGEFMEANSGLASRFNKVVNFPDYNGAQLTQIFKGMLKHSEEHYVLSSDAEIQVGNFFDRMYQGRVRTFGNAREVRNVFNRAVSSLHSRMVEARKNGSYHEGEERIITMNDIEGEETGKILSVDEVLASLDDIIGMDQVKEQLKSIAKKVRNERRRAEMGAGNASLTNIHIAITGNPGTGKTMIAKRLGQVFRAMGILSKGHVVERERKTLLNSYANSAGINMDKAVDEAMGGILFIDEAYNLIPMNTPGQKDADGVAAVEALMTRMSNDAGKFVTVIAGYKQEIEEFIANANPGLSRRFTHRIHIDDYSADDLVKIFKQQVDKGQYHLTPDAETLLTRKIEEMVTTKSKNFGNAGTIISLFNETISRQADRLPYDATLEQLATIEAEDIPYNPPKKVDMSECMKELDSLVGLKAVKEAVREMADTLVIEQMRAKESGKSVKINLDHYLFVGNPGTGKTTVARIMGNIFYSLGLLPSNKVVEVTSKDLIAQYVGQTAEKTAQQIERSLGGIFFIDEAYSLCDSGFGKDAMPVLLTKLLDYKGRFVSIAAGYPKEMKQWLATNSGLESRYTRTIHFEDYTAEELAEIFRKIVLKNEMRMTQQADDAMCRYFSDLVYNKTAHFANAREVNNYYDRVKLNQGRRLRKRIYLPNFDRADLHVFEADDMLVED
;
A
#
# COMPACT_ATOMS: atom_id res chain seq x y z
N MET A 1 4.92 -73.74 -57.28
CA MET A 1 6.27 -73.32 -57.73
C MET A 1 7.31 -74.09 -56.94
N LYS A 2 8.37 -74.58 -57.60
CA LYS A 2 9.48 -75.26 -56.91
C LYS A 2 10.54 -74.24 -56.51
N CYS A 3 11.05 -74.35 -55.29
CA CYS A 3 12.12 -73.48 -54.81
C CYS A 3 13.42 -73.77 -55.58
N THR A 4 14.05 -72.77 -56.17
CA THR A 4 15.33 -72.91 -56.91
C THR A 4 16.50 -73.36 -56.03
N LYS A 5 16.41 -73.21 -54.70
CA LYS A 5 17.46 -73.62 -53.75
C LYS A 5 17.30 -75.05 -53.21
N CYS A 6 16.08 -75.54 -53.00
CA CYS A 6 15.84 -76.86 -52.39
C CYS A 6 14.91 -77.79 -53.19
N ASN A 7 14.43 -77.32 -54.33
CA ASN A 7 13.59 -78.03 -55.31
C ASN A 7 12.27 -78.64 -54.79
N LYS A 8 11.82 -78.26 -53.58
CA LYS A 8 10.54 -78.66 -53.00
C LYS A 8 9.41 -77.71 -53.42
N ASP A 9 8.21 -78.27 -53.55
CA ASP A 9 7.01 -77.55 -53.94
C ASP A 9 6.55 -76.56 -52.86
N ASN A 10 6.16 -75.37 -53.32
CA ASN A 10 5.51 -74.32 -52.56
C ASN A 10 4.20 -73.91 -53.23
N ARG A 11 3.29 -73.35 -52.41
CA ARG A 11 2.07 -72.69 -52.87
C ARG A 11 2.38 -71.59 -53.90
N SER A 12 1.49 -71.38 -54.86
CA SER A 12 1.67 -70.51 -56.03
C SER A 12 1.95 -69.03 -55.70
N ILE A 13 1.64 -68.57 -54.49
CA ILE A 13 1.81 -67.17 -54.03
C ILE A 13 2.94 -66.96 -53.02
N ALA A 14 3.78 -67.98 -52.76
CA ALA A 14 4.83 -67.87 -51.75
C ALA A 14 6.03 -67.03 -52.23
N ARG A 15 6.32 -65.91 -51.54
CA ARG A 15 7.53 -65.10 -51.73
C ARG A 15 8.81 -65.73 -51.14
N PHE A 16 8.65 -66.63 -50.17
CA PHE A 16 9.75 -67.39 -49.55
C PHE A 16 9.39 -68.88 -49.48
N CYS A 17 10.39 -69.74 -49.65
CA CYS A 17 10.23 -71.18 -49.56
C CYS A 17 9.94 -71.61 -48.11
N LYS A 18 8.80 -72.29 -47.88
CA LYS A 18 8.41 -72.82 -46.56
C LYS A 18 9.44 -73.78 -45.96
N TRP A 19 10.25 -74.43 -46.79
CA TRP A 19 11.17 -75.49 -46.36
C TRP A 19 12.59 -75.01 -46.06
N CYS A 20 13.08 -73.95 -46.71
CA CYS A 20 14.47 -73.49 -46.55
C CYS A 20 14.62 -71.97 -46.38
N GLY A 21 13.52 -71.22 -46.35
CA GLY A 21 13.50 -69.76 -46.14
C GLY A 21 14.00 -68.91 -47.31
N ALA A 22 14.46 -69.52 -48.43
CA ALA A 22 14.97 -68.77 -49.58
C ALA A 22 13.85 -68.07 -50.37
N ALA A 23 14.11 -66.84 -50.82
CA ALA A 23 13.17 -66.07 -51.65
C ALA A 23 12.89 -66.76 -53.00
N ILE A 24 11.62 -66.80 -53.39
CA ILE A 24 11.16 -67.32 -54.68
C ILE A 24 10.73 -66.09 -55.50
N ILE A 25 11.56 -65.71 -56.48
CA ILE A 25 11.36 -64.52 -57.32
C ILE A 25 10.26 -64.84 -58.35
N VAL A 26 9.25 -63.97 -58.46
CA VAL A 26 8.26 -63.99 -59.55
C VAL A 26 8.65 -62.89 -60.55
N PRO A 27 8.83 -63.20 -61.84
CA PRO A 27 9.22 -62.22 -62.84
C PRO A 27 8.00 -61.50 -63.41
N ASP A 28 7.85 -60.22 -63.11
CA ASP A 28 7.35 -59.22 -64.05
C ASP A 28 7.82 -57.83 -63.59
N GLU A 29 8.32 -57.05 -64.56
CA GLU A 29 8.94 -55.70 -64.50
C GLU A 29 10.45 -55.68 -64.83
N GLN A 30 10.75 -55.90 -66.11
CA GLN A 30 11.94 -55.36 -66.78
C GLN A 30 11.51 -54.19 -67.68
N VAL A 31 11.83 -52.96 -67.28
CA VAL A 31 12.02 -51.83 -68.19
C VAL A 31 13.33 -51.13 -67.81
N ALA A 32 14.29 -51.21 -68.74
CA ALA A 32 15.46 -50.37 -68.97
C ALA A 32 16.26 -49.87 -67.74
N ILE A 33 17.32 -50.60 -67.39
CA ILE A 33 18.47 -50.07 -66.67
C ILE A 33 19.55 -49.81 -67.72
N ASP A 34 19.65 -48.57 -68.20
CA ASP A 34 20.90 -48.04 -68.73
C ASP A 34 21.08 -46.62 -68.19
N SER A 35 22.27 -46.39 -67.61
CA SER A 35 22.73 -45.18 -66.94
C SER A 35 21.96 -44.73 -65.68
N LYS A 36 22.38 -45.20 -64.50
CA LYS A 36 22.20 -44.43 -63.25
C LYS A 36 23.57 -44.17 -62.62
N PRO A 37 23.88 -42.93 -62.20
CA PRO A 37 25.00 -42.65 -61.31
C PRO A 37 24.80 -43.41 -59.98
N ASN A 38 25.88 -43.56 -59.21
CA ASN A 38 25.89 -44.38 -58.00
C ASN A 38 24.80 -43.88 -57.02
N ARG A 39 23.90 -44.76 -56.56
CA ARG A 39 22.73 -44.42 -55.72
C ARG A 39 23.05 -43.73 -54.38
N LYS A 40 24.31 -43.72 -53.94
CA LYS A 40 24.77 -42.99 -52.74
C LYS A 40 25.08 -41.52 -53.00
N ASP A 41 25.21 -41.13 -54.27
CA ASP A 41 25.71 -39.81 -54.65
C ASP A 41 24.67 -38.69 -54.36
N GLU A 42 23.38 -39.06 -54.20
CA GLU A 42 22.27 -38.12 -54.00
C GLU A 42 21.91 -37.87 -52.51
N GLU A 43 22.34 -38.72 -51.57
CA GLU A 43 21.89 -38.63 -50.16
C GLU A 43 22.69 -37.62 -49.32
N PHE A 44 23.96 -37.36 -49.69
CA PHE A 44 24.88 -36.55 -48.89
C PHE A 44 25.61 -35.44 -49.67
N GLY A 45 25.33 -35.23 -50.96
CA GLY A 45 25.89 -34.12 -51.75
C GLY A 45 25.31 -32.76 -51.37
N PHE A 46 25.77 -31.69 -52.03
CA PHE A 46 25.28 -30.32 -51.75
C PHE A 46 23.76 -30.15 -51.83
N ASP A 47 23.07 -30.93 -52.68
CA ASP A 47 21.61 -30.88 -52.83
C ASP A 47 20.85 -31.32 -51.56
N SER A 48 21.49 -32.10 -50.69
CA SER A 48 20.94 -32.50 -49.38
C SER A 48 20.94 -31.37 -48.34
N LEU A 49 21.67 -30.26 -48.58
CA LEU A 49 21.81 -29.13 -47.67
C LEU A 49 20.72 -28.07 -47.89
N ILE A 50 19.48 -28.51 -47.76
CA ILE A 50 18.28 -27.66 -47.93
C ILE A 50 18.28 -26.49 -46.94
N GLY A 51 17.98 -25.30 -47.47
CA GLY A 51 17.95 -24.05 -46.71
C GLY A 51 19.33 -23.50 -46.30
N LYS A 52 20.44 -24.05 -46.83
CA LYS A 52 21.81 -23.72 -46.41
C LYS A 52 22.69 -23.22 -47.57
N SER A 53 22.16 -22.36 -48.43
CA SER A 53 22.85 -21.83 -49.62
C SER A 53 24.19 -21.18 -49.29
N GLU A 54 24.29 -20.44 -48.18
CA GLU A 54 25.54 -19.81 -47.74
C GLU A 54 26.60 -20.85 -47.35
N ILE A 55 26.22 -21.89 -46.59
CA ILE A 55 27.13 -22.97 -46.21
C ILE A 55 27.59 -23.75 -47.44
N VAL A 56 26.67 -24.03 -48.39
CA VAL A 56 27.01 -24.66 -49.67
C VAL A 56 28.03 -23.80 -50.43
N ARG A 57 27.85 -22.48 -50.48
CA ARG A 57 28.80 -21.56 -51.12
C ARG A 57 30.18 -21.60 -50.44
N LEU A 58 30.21 -21.52 -49.11
CA LEU A 58 31.46 -21.56 -48.33
C LEU A 58 32.19 -22.89 -48.50
N LEU A 59 31.48 -24.02 -48.39
CA LEU A 59 32.05 -25.34 -48.58
C LEU A 59 32.59 -25.54 -50.00
N ARG A 60 31.87 -25.06 -51.03
CA ARG A 60 32.33 -25.14 -52.41
C ARG A 60 33.64 -24.36 -52.63
N ASP A 61 33.78 -23.20 -52.01
CA ASP A 61 35.02 -22.42 -52.03
C ASP A 61 36.17 -23.16 -51.32
N VAL A 62 35.92 -23.74 -50.14
CA VAL A 62 36.93 -24.53 -49.41
C VAL A 62 37.38 -25.76 -50.20
N VAL A 63 36.44 -26.54 -50.73
CA VAL A 63 36.74 -27.73 -51.55
C VAL A 63 37.50 -27.33 -52.82
N GLY A 64 37.12 -26.22 -53.47
CA GLY A 64 37.83 -25.70 -54.64
C GLY A 64 39.28 -25.29 -54.34
N LYS A 65 39.51 -24.61 -53.22
CA LYS A 65 40.85 -24.24 -52.73
C LYS A 65 41.69 -25.46 -52.38
N ALA A 66 41.10 -26.42 -51.65
CA ALA A 66 41.77 -27.66 -51.26
C ALA A 66 42.20 -28.48 -52.48
N ARG A 67 41.34 -28.59 -53.50
CA ARG A 67 41.64 -29.25 -54.77
C ARG A 67 42.77 -28.56 -55.53
N SER A 68 42.74 -27.22 -55.58
CA SER A 68 43.80 -26.44 -56.23
C SER A 68 45.16 -26.63 -55.56
N MET A 69 45.18 -26.71 -54.23
CA MET A 69 46.38 -27.01 -53.45
C MET A 69 46.87 -28.45 -53.67
N ASP A 70 45.98 -29.46 -53.63
CA ASP A 70 46.34 -30.86 -53.85
C ASP A 70 46.97 -31.09 -55.23
N VAL A 71 46.43 -30.47 -56.29
CA VAL A 71 47.04 -30.51 -57.64
C VAL A 71 48.46 -29.93 -57.64
N ARG A 72 48.68 -28.82 -56.93
CA ARG A 72 50.00 -28.20 -56.78
C ARG A 72 50.95 -29.12 -56.01
N CYS A 73 50.52 -29.68 -54.89
CA CYS A 73 51.34 -30.58 -54.07
C CYS A 73 51.74 -31.85 -54.83
N ARG A 74 50.83 -32.46 -55.60
CA ARG A 74 51.13 -33.59 -56.48
C ARG A 74 52.14 -33.23 -57.57
N ARG A 75 52.01 -32.05 -58.18
CA ARG A 75 52.94 -31.55 -59.21
C ARG A 75 54.37 -31.35 -58.69
N PHE A 76 54.52 -30.91 -57.45
CA PHE A 76 55.83 -30.65 -56.82
C PHE A 76 56.28 -31.76 -55.86
N ASN A 77 55.60 -32.92 -55.84
CA ASN A 77 55.86 -34.06 -54.96
C ASN A 77 55.94 -33.68 -53.46
N MET A 78 55.11 -32.72 -53.04
CA MET A 78 54.98 -32.29 -51.65
C MET A 78 53.94 -33.16 -50.92
N LYS A 79 54.30 -33.68 -49.74
CA LYS A 79 53.39 -34.45 -48.88
C LYS A 79 52.65 -33.54 -47.90
N GLN A 80 51.87 -32.59 -48.41
CA GLN A 80 51.09 -31.65 -47.60
C GLN A 80 49.72 -31.43 -48.23
N ARG A 81 48.69 -31.21 -47.40
CA ARG A 81 47.35 -30.77 -47.83
C ARG A 81 47.01 -29.38 -47.25
N MET A 82 45.95 -28.77 -47.77
CA MET A 82 45.34 -27.59 -47.13
C MET A 82 44.90 -27.95 -45.70
N ASN A 83 45.02 -27.00 -44.76
CA ASN A 83 44.53 -27.20 -43.40
C ASN A 83 43.02 -27.39 -43.44
N LEU A 84 42.56 -28.54 -42.93
CA LEU A 84 41.16 -28.93 -42.91
C LEU A 84 40.79 -29.41 -41.50
N SER A 85 40.12 -28.53 -40.77
CA SER A 85 39.44 -28.82 -39.53
C SER A 85 38.19 -27.94 -39.43
N PHE A 86 37.08 -28.54 -38.98
CA PHE A 86 35.78 -27.89 -39.04
C PHE A 86 35.07 -27.93 -37.70
N VAL A 87 34.39 -26.85 -37.36
CA VAL A 87 33.38 -26.82 -36.30
C VAL A 87 32.06 -26.41 -36.91
N VAL A 88 31.02 -27.22 -36.69
CA VAL A 88 29.66 -26.97 -37.17
C VAL A 88 28.72 -26.83 -35.98
N THR A 89 28.26 -25.62 -35.70
CA THR A 89 27.32 -25.31 -34.63
C THR A 89 25.92 -25.00 -35.15
N GLY A 90 24.96 -24.91 -34.24
CA GLY A 90 23.58 -24.53 -34.52
C GLY A 90 22.62 -25.23 -33.56
N GLU A 91 21.35 -24.82 -33.60
CA GLU A 91 20.28 -25.36 -32.75
C GLU A 91 20.01 -26.86 -33.00
N SER A 92 19.27 -27.50 -32.10
CA SER A 92 18.88 -28.89 -32.26
C SER A 92 18.04 -29.08 -33.53
N GLY A 93 18.37 -30.11 -34.33
CA GLY A 93 17.64 -30.41 -35.56
C GLY A 93 17.99 -29.55 -36.79
N THR A 94 18.95 -28.62 -36.73
CA THR A 94 19.35 -27.80 -37.91
C THR A 94 20.07 -28.56 -39.02
N GLY A 95 20.47 -29.83 -38.79
CA GLY A 95 21.17 -30.67 -39.77
C GLY A 95 22.70 -30.67 -39.65
N LYS A 96 23.25 -30.37 -38.47
CA LYS A 96 24.72 -30.37 -38.21
C LYS A 96 25.44 -31.64 -38.67
N LEU A 97 24.87 -32.80 -38.34
CA LEU A 97 25.43 -34.09 -38.75
C LEU A 97 25.35 -34.30 -40.27
N THR A 98 24.29 -33.80 -40.92
CA THR A 98 24.15 -33.84 -42.38
C THR A 98 25.26 -33.02 -43.03
N VAL A 99 25.49 -31.78 -42.58
CA VAL A 99 26.60 -30.93 -43.07
C VAL A 99 27.95 -31.60 -42.85
N ALA A 100 28.20 -32.18 -41.67
CA ALA A 100 29.45 -32.89 -41.38
C ALA A 100 29.67 -34.12 -42.29
N LYS A 101 28.59 -34.85 -42.61
CA LYS A 101 28.65 -35.97 -43.57
C LYS A 101 28.87 -35.48 -45.01
N THR A 102 28.23 -34.38 -45.41
CA THR A 102 28.44 -33.74 -46.71
C THR A 102 29.88 -33.28 -46.89
N ILE A 103 30.52 -32.73 -45.84
CA ILE A 103 31.96 -32.41 -45.88
C ILE A 103 32.77 -33.66 -46.22
N GLY A 104 32.51 -34.79 -45.54
CA GLY A 104 33.22 -36.04 -45.83
C GLY A 104 32.98 -36.56 -47.25
N TYR A 105 31.73 -36.55 -47.70
CA TYR A 105 31.33 -36.93 -49.04
C TYR A 105 32.05 -36.08 -50.11
N GLU A 106 32.00 -34.76 -50.00
CA GLU A 106 32.61 -33.83 -50.98
C GLU A 106 34.14 -33.94 -50.99
N LEU A 107 34.79 -34.13 -49.85
CA LEU A 107 36.22 -34.37 -49.79
C LEU A 107 36.62 -35.68 -50.49
N TYR A 108 35.82 -36.75 -50.33
CA TYR A 108 36.08 -38.03 -50.99
C TYR A 108 35.88 -37.96 -52.50
N HIS A 109 34.74 -37.42 -52.96
CA HIS A 109 34.45 -37.33 -54.40
C HIS A 109 35.39 -36.41 -55.16
N ASN A 110 36.00 -35.43 -54.49
CA ASN A 110 37.05 -34.59 -55.07
C ASN A 110 38.46 -35.18 -54.91
N GLY A 111 38.61 -36.39 -54.38
CA GLY A 111 39.89 -37.11 -54.26
C GLY A 111 40.86 -36.52 -53.23
N LEU A 112 40.36 -35.76 -52.25
CA LEU A 112 41.13 -35.13 -51.17
C LEU A 112 41.35 -36.07 -49.99
N ILE A 113 40.51 -37.11 -49.87
CA ILE A 113 40.64 -38.23 -48.93
C ILE A 113 40.38 -39.55 -49.67
N SER A 114 40.80 -40.69 -49.11
CA SER A 114 40.72 -42.00 -49.79
C SER A 114 39.62 -42.91 -49.26
N LYS A 115 39.04 -42.61 -48.08
CA LYS A 115 37.94 -43.38 -47.48
C LYS A 115 36.62 -42.63 -47.62
N GLU A 116 35.61 -43.31 -48.17
CA GLU A 116 34.28 -42.75 -48.47
C GLU A 116 33.45 -42.47 -47.21
N ALA A 117 33.43 -43.41 -46.25
CA ALA A 117 32.51 -43.38 -45.13
C ALA A 117 33.10 -42.64 -43.91
N PRO A 118 32.51 -41.52 -43.46
CA PRO A 118 32.98 -40.82 -42.27
C PRO A 118 32.72 -41.64 -41.00
N VAL A 119 33.62 -41.52 -40.02
CA VAL A 119 33.50 -42.17 -38.71
C VAL A 119 32.81 -41.21 -37.75
N VAL A 120 31.64 -41.58 -37.21
CA VAL A 120 30.90 -40.75 -36.25
C VAL A 120 31.13 -41.26 -34.84
N ILE A 121 31.59 -40.38 -33.96
CA ILE A 121 31.91 -40.68 -32.56
C ILE A 121 30.92 -39.92 -31.69
N SER A 122 30.17 -40.63 -30.84
CA SER A 122 29.30 -40.01 -29.85
C SER A 122 30.07 -39.63 -28.58
N PRO A 123 29.57 -38.73 -27.73
CA PRO A 123 30.21 -38.39 -26.46
C PRO A 123 30.38 -39.61 -25.52
N VAL A 124 29.52 -40.63 -25.66
CA VAL A 124 29.58 -41.87 -24.87
C VAL A 124 30.76 -42.74 -25.31
N ASP A 125 31.03 -42.81 -26.61
CA ASP A 125 32.12 -43.61 -27.19
C ASP A 125 33.48 -42.91 -27.14
N TYR A 126 33.47 -41.59 -26.92
CA TYR A 126 34.64 -40.72 -26.98
C TYR A 126 35.78 -41.15 -26.03
N PRO A 127 35.55 -41.50 -24.75
CA PRO A 127 36.65 -41.92 -23.86
C PRO A 127 37.36 -43.19 -24.34
N GLN A 128 36.64 -44.15 -24.91
CA GLN A 128 37.22 -45.38 -25.45
C GLN A 128 37.96 -45.12 -26.77
N PHE A 129 37.45 -44.19 -27.59
CA PHE A 129 38.10 -43.76 -28.82
C PHE A 129 39.45 -43.10 -28.55
N ILE A 130 39.52 -42.17 -27.59
CA ILE A 130 40.76 -41.47 -27.22
C ILE A 130 41.80 -42.42 -26.62
N LYS A 131 41.38 -43.40 -25.80
CA LYS A 131 42.30 -44.41 -25.23
C LYS A 131 43.03 -45.24 -26.29
N ASN A 132 42.46 -45.39 -27.49
CA ASN A 132 43.03 -46.17 -28.59
C ASN A 132 43.43 -45.28 -29.78
N LEU A 133 43.67 -43.98 -29.56
CA LEU A 133 43.78 -43.01 -30.64
C LEU A 133 44.93 -43.32 -31.62
N ASP A 134 46.08 -43.79 -31.14
CA ASP A 134 47.22 -44.14 -31.99
C ASP A 134 46.90 -45.31 -32.95
N LYS A 135 46.15 -46.33 -32.49
CA LYS A 135 45.67 -47.43 -33.34
C LYS A 135 44.56 -46.97 -34.28
N ASN A 136 43.70 -46.07 -33.79
CA ASN A 136 42.62 -45.47 -34.57
C ASN A 136 43.18 -44.58 -35.68
N GLU A 137 44.32 -43.94 -35.48
CA GLU A 137 45.00 -43.12 -36.50
C GLU A 137 45.40 -43.96 -37.72
N GLU A 138 46.00 -45.13 -37.52
CA GLU A 138 46.33 -46.07 -38.61
C GLU A 138 45.06 -46.62 -39.28
N THR A 139 44.05 -46.94 -38.47
CA THR A 139 42.78 -47.53 -38.94
C THR A 139 41.95 -46.52 -39.75
N TYR A 140 41.96 -45.25 -39.38
CA TYR A 140 41.12 -44.19 -39.95
C TYR A 140 41.90 -43.13 -40.73
N GLY A 141 43.18 -43.37 -41.02
CA GLY A 141 43.99 -42.52 -41.90
C GLY A 141 43.28 -42.22 -43.22
N ALA A 142 43.36 -40.96 -43.66
CA ALA A 142 42.69 -40.40 -44.84
C ALA A 142 41.15 -40.59 -44.86
N CYS A 143 40.49 -40.45 -43.70
CA CYS A 143 39.03 -40.42 -43.53
C CYS A 143 38.58 -39.12 -42.83
N VAL A 144 37.27 -38.85 -42.79
CA VAL A 144 36.69 -37.82 -41.90
C VAL A 144 36.22 -38.43 -40.59
N ILE A 145 36.64 -37.85 -39.48
CA ILE A 145 36.18 -38.16 -38.13
C ILE A 145 35.20 -37.06 -37.68
N ILE A 146 33.97 -37.45 -37.37
CA ILE A 146 32.92 -36.55 -36.89
C ILE A 146 32.74 -36.78 -35.39
N VAL A 147 33.10 -35.78 -34.58
CA VAL A 147 32.80 -35.78 -33.15
C VAL A 147 31.40 -35.18 -32.97
N LYS A 148 30.42 -36.05 -32.74
CA LYS A 148 29.02 -35.67 -32.58
C LYS A 148 28.77 -35.09 -31.19
N ASP A 149 27.98 -34.01 -31.11
CA ASP A 149 27.56 -33.39 -29.85
C ASP A 149 28.75 -33.00 -28.93
N ALA A 150 29.82 -32.47 -29.52
CA ALA A 150 31.07 -32.12 -28.85
C ALA A 150 30.91 -31.07 -27.74
N HIS A 151 29.82 -30.29 -27.73
CA HIS A 151 29.45 -29.41 -26.62
C HIS A 151 29.28 -30.14 -25.28
N LYS A 152 29.05 -31.46 -25.29
CA LYS A 152 28.99 -32.29 -24.06
C LYS A 152 30.37 -32.68 -23.51
N LEU A 153 31.43 -32.41 -24.26
CA LEU A 153 32.82 -32.68 -23.89
C LEU A 153 33.54 -31.47 -23.30
N VAL A 154 32.82 -30.34 -23.13
CA VAL A 154 33.31 -29.06 -22.60
C VAL A 154 32.50 -28.63 -21.37
N ASN A 155 33.16 -28.28 -20.28
CA ASN A 155 32.52 -27.94 -19.01
C ASN A 155 31.95 -26.52 -18.97
N ASP A 156 31.03 -26.28 -18.02
CA ASP A 156 30.50 -24.95 -17.72
C ASP A 156 31.52 -24.21 -16.85
N ILE A 157 32.12 -23.15 -17.41
CA ILE A 157 32.64 -21.98 -16.68
C ILE A 157 33.61 -22.28 -15.52
N GLY A 158 34.92 -22.14 -15.79
CA GLY A 158 35.90 -21.70 -14.77
C GLY A 158 36.52 -22.76 -13.83
N GLY A 159 36.26 -24.06 -14.04
CA GLY A 159 36.91 -25.13 -13.25
C GLY A 159 38.28 -25.55 -13.81
N LYS A 160 39.28 -25.76 -12.94
CA LYS A 160 40.60 -26.35 -13.26
C LYS A 160 40.55 -27.85 -13.62
N GLN A 161 39.54 -28.31 -14.38
CA GLN A 161 39.53 -29.65 -14.96
C GLN A 161 40.00 -29.58 -16.41
N VAL A 162 40.86 -30.52 -16.81
CA VAL A 162 41.30 -30.64 -18.20
C VAL A 162 40.08 -31.04 -19.04
N GLU A 163 39.73 -30.22 -20.03
CA GLU A 163 38.59 -30.46 -20.90
C GLU A 163 38.82 -31.73 -21.75
N GLN A 164 37.80 -32.57 -21.90
CA GLN A 164 37.96 -33.85 -22.61
C GLN A 164 38.25 -33.64 -24.11
N ILE A 165 37.78 -32.53 -24.67
CA ILE A 165 38.01 -32.15 -26.07
C ILE A 165 39.48 -31.82 -26.38
N ASP A 166 40.26 -31.34 -25.39
CA ASP A 166 41.67 -30.98 -25.59
C ASP A 166 42.54 -32.18 -26.03
N SER A 167 42.11 -33.39 -25.67
CA SER A 167 42.84 -34.61 -25.99
C SER A 167 42.92 -34.87 -27.49
N ILE A 168 41.83 -34.64 -28.24
CA ILE A 168 41.83 -34.81 -29.70
C ILE A 168 42.41 -33.59 -30.42
N LEU A 169 42.24 -32.38 -29.88
CA LEU A 169 42.75 -31.14 -30.47
C LEU A 169 44.27 -31.12 -30.60
N LYS A 170 45.00 -31.74 -29.66
CA LYS A 170 46.45 -31.97 -29.77
C LYS A 170 46.84 -32.71 -31.05
N TYR A 171 46.01 -33.66 -31.50
CA TYR A 171 46.24 -34.44 -32.72
C TYR A 171 45.72 -33.69 -33.95
N VAL A 172 44.60 -32.96 -33.86
CA VAL A 172 44.10 -32.10 -34.97
C VAL A 172 45.19 -31.16 -35.49
N ARG A 173 45.98 -30.58 -34.58
CA ARG A 173 47.11 -29.70 -34.92
C ARG A 173 48.12 -30.36 -35.87
N SER A 174 48.47 -31.63 -35.66
CA SER A 174 49.41 -32.35 -36.51
C SER A 174 48.74 -33.00 -37.73
N TRP A 175 47.46 -33.39 -37.62
CA TRP A 175 46.73 -34.06 -38.68
C TRP A 175 46.26 -33.12 -39.78
N ARG A 176 45.91 -31.86 -39.48
CA ARG A 176 45.26 -30.96 -40.45
C ARG A 176 46.08 -30.72 -41.73
N GLU A 177 47.41 -30.84 -41.67
CA GLU A 177 48.34 -30.61 -42.79
C GLU A 177 48.75 -31.88 -43.57
N ASP A 178 48.55 -33.08 -43.00
CA ASP A 178 49.03 -34.34 -43.59
C ASP A 178 47.90 -35.06 -44.37
N PRO A 179 48.06 -35.32 -45.68
CA PRO A 179 47.03 -35.99 -46.50
C PRO A 179 46.76 -37.44 -46.10
N THR A 180 47.66 -38.09 -45.36
CA THR A 180 47.47 -39.46 -44.86
C THR A 180 46.70 -39.52 -43.54
N LYS A 181 46.52 -38.38 -42.86
CA LYS A 181 45.86 -38.29 -41.55
C LYS A 181 44.38 -37.93 -41.69
N PRO A 182 43.55 -38.22 -40.66
CA PRO A 182 42.13 -37.90 -40.69
C PRO A 182 41.85 -36.39 -40.74
N VAL A 183 40.69 -36.00 -41.27
CA VAL A 183 40.10 -34.65 -41.12
C VAL A 183 39.08 -34.71 -39.98
N VAL A 184 39.08 -33.73 -39.08
CA VAL A 184 38.17 -33.73 -37.92
C VAL A 184 37.08 -32.66 -38.09
N VAL A 185 35.83 -33.07 -37.86
CA VAL A 185 34.65 -32.22 -37.84
C VAL A 185 33.97 -32.32 -36.48
N PHE A 186 33.94 -31.22 -35.73
CA PHE A 186 33.19 -31.14 -34.47
C PHE A 186 31.78 -30.63 -34.75
N THR A 187 30.78 -31.25 -34.15
CA THR A 187 29.39 -30.76 -34.22
C THR A 187 28.85 -30.47 -32.83
N GLY A 188 28.12 -29.37 -32.63
CA GLY A 188 27.59 -29.03 -31.30
C GLY A 188 26.52 -27.95 -31.29
N LEU A 189 25.99 -27.66 -30.10
CA LEU A 189 25.13 -26.49 -29.88
C LEU A 189 25.97 -25.20 -29.80
N GLU A 190 25.32 -24.04 -29.70
CA GLU A 190 25.99 -22.72 -29.62
C GLU A 190 27.04 -22.68 -28.50
N ARG A 191 26.83 -23.37 -27.37
CA ARG A 191 27.83 -23.47 -26.30
C ARG A 191 29.21 -23.99 -26.74
N LEU A 192 29.28 -24.81 -27.79
CA LEU A 192 30.57 -25.23 -28.35
C LEU A 192 31.31 -24.04 -28.98
N LYS A 193 30.59 -23.13 -29.62
CA LYS A 193 31.13 -21.89 -30.19
C LYS A 193 31.63 -20.98 -29.07
N GLU A 194 30.82 -20.77 -28.04
CA GLU A 194 31.21 -20.01 -26.84
C GLU A 194 32.50 -20.56 -26.20
N PHE A 195 32.66 -21.89 -26.16
CA PHE A 195 33.91 -22.51 -25.70
C PHE A 195 35.13 -22.08 -26.54
N PHE A 196 35.03 -22.12 -27.87
CA PHE A 196 36.13 -21.71 -28.75
C PHE A 196 36.37 -20.20 -28.68
N ASP A 197 35.32 -19.38 -28.62
CA ASP A 197 35.43 -17.92 -28.50
C ASP A 197 36.13 -17.52 -27.20
N ASN A 198 35.87 -18.24 -26.10
CA ASN A 198 36.50 -18.03 -24.80
C ASN A 198 37.91 -18.65 -24.68
N ASN A 199 38.33 -19.50 -25.62
CA ASN A 199 39.63 -20.16 -25.62
C ASN A 199 40.38 -19.93 -26.96
N PRO A 200 40.95 -18.73 -27.18
CA PRO A 200 41.53 -18.35 -28.48
C PRO A 200 42.67 -19.27 -28.94
N ALA A 201 43.45 -19.82 -28.01
CA ALA A 201 44.54 -20.75 -28.31
C ALA A 201 44.03 -22.07 -28.92
N THR A 202 42.88 -22.55 -28.43
CA THR A 202 42.22 -23.76 -28.93
C THR A 202 41.46 -23.48 -30.23
N ALA A 203 40.87 -22.29 -30.36
CA ALA A 203 40.22 -21.86 -31.60
C ALA A 203 41.21 -21.70 -32.76
N ALA A 204 42.47 -21.33 -32.51
CA ALA A 204 43.52 -21.25 -33.54
C ALA A 204 43.86 -22.61 -34.20
N GLU A 205 43.45 -23.72 -33.58
CA GLU A 205 43.61 -25.06 -34.16
C GLU A 205 42.47 -25.44 -35.11
N ILE A 206 41.41 -24.63 -35.19
CA ILE A 206 40.24 -24.82 -36.07
C ILE A 206 40.33 -23.87 -37.28
N ASP A 207 40.19 -24.43 -38.49
CA ASP A 207 40.34 -23.66 -39.73
C ASP A 207 39.00 -23.06 -40.21
N TYR A 208 37.90 -23.78 -40.02
CA TYR A 208 36.58 -23.37 -40.51
C TYR A 208 35.50 -23.50 -39.44
N PHE A 209 34.79 -22.41 -39.22
CA PHE A 209 33.66 -22.34 -38.31
C PHE A 209 32.37 -22.08 -39.10
N TYR A 210 31.41 -23.00 -38.99
CA TYR A 210 30.11 -22.90 -39.64
C TYR A 210 28.99 -22.91 -38.62
N ASP A 211 28.23 -21.83 -38.59
CA ASP A 211 27.08 -21.70 -37.71
C ASP A 211 25.78 -21.86 -38.52
N LEU A 212 25.03 -22.91 -38.23
CA LEU A 212 23.83 -23.23 -38.99
C LEU A 212 22.63 -22.43 -38.47
N PRO A 213 21.95 -21.66 -39.35
CA PRO A 213 20.74 -20.95 -38.96
C PRO A 213 19.60 -21.94 -38.65
N SER A 214 18.63 -21.49 -37.85
CA SER A 214 17.38 -22.20 -37.61
C SER A 214 16.58 -22.35 -38.90
N LEU A 215 15.94 -23.51 -39.07
CA LEU A 215 15.16 -23.83 -40.26
C LEU A 215 13.83 -23.07 -40.25
N ARG A 216 13.46 -22.46 -41.38
CA ARG A 216 12.12 -21.91 -41.58
C ARG A 216 11.15 -23.05 -41.86
N ALA A 217 9.85 -22.81 -41.68
CA ALA A 217 8.81 -23.80 -42.01
C ALA A 217 8.90 -24.28 -43.47
N LYS A 218 9.25 -23.37 -44.39
CA LYS A 218 9.51 -23.72 -45.80
C LYS A 218 10.68 -24.70 -45.94
N ASP A 219 11.80 -24.44 -45.25
CA ASP A 219 12.97 -25.33 -45.30
C ASP A 219 12.64 -26.71 -44.70
N MET A 220 11.80 -26.76 -43.65
CA MET A 220 11.32 -28.02 -43.06
C MET A 220 10.37 -28.78 -43.99
N ALA A 221 9.49 -28.09 -44.70
CA ALA A 221 8.62 -28.68 -45.73
C ALA A 221 9.47 -29.21 -46.91
N ASP A 222 10.49 -28.47 -47.34
CA ASP A 222 11.44 -28.90 -48.37
C ASP A 222 12.24 -30.13 -47.92
N ILE A 223 12.70 -30.19 -46.67
CA ILE A 223 13.38 -31.37 -46.09
C ILE A 223 12.44 -32.58 -46.07
N THR A 224 11.18 -32.38 -45.69
CA THR A 224 10.18 -33.45 -45.69
C THR A 224 9.94 -33.97 -47.11
N ALA A 225 9.77 -33.07 -48.08
CA ALA A 225 9.64 -33.40 -49.50
C ALA A 225 10.83 -34.21 -50.01
N PHE A 226 12.04 -33.77 -49.66
CA PHE A 226 13.28 -34.44 -50.05
C PHE A 226 13.38 -35.85 -49.46
N LEU A 227 13.07 -36.02 -48.17
CA LEU A 227 13.05 -37.34 -47.53
C LEU A 227 11.99 -38.25 -48.13
N LEU A 228 10.77 -37.74 -48.39
CA LEU A 228 9.72 -38.50 -49.06
C LEU A 228 10.19 -38.99 -50.43
N LYS A 229 10.81 -38.13 -51.24
CA LYS A 229 11.28 -38.49 -52.58
C LYS A 229 12.45 -39.48 -52.56
N HIS A 230 13.51 -39.19 -51.80
CA HIS A 230 14.77 -39.92 -51.88
C HIS A 230 14.84 -41.14 -50.95
N LYS A 231 14.17 -41.11 -49.80
CA LYS A 231 14.18 -42.21 -48.82
C LYS A 231 12.94 -43.10 -48.91
N TYR A 232 11.75 -42.51 -49.05
CA TYR A 232 10.47 -43.24 -49.04
C TYR A 232 9.86 -43.46 -50.45
N HIS A 233 10.46 -42.85 -51.49
CA HIS A 233 10.01 -42.94 -52.89
C HIS A 233 8.59 -42.44 -53.17
N LEU A 234 8.16 -41.43 -52.41
CA LEU A 234 6.88 -40.74 -52.57
C LEU A 234 7.11 -39.33 -53.14
N ALA A 235 6.43 -38.99 -54.23
CA ALA A 235 6.35 -37.60 -54.71
C ALA A 235 5.38 -36.82 -53.81
N MET A 236 5.50 -35.49 -53.73
CA MET A 236 4.56 -34.65 -52.99
C MET A 236 4.06 -33.53 -53.89
N THR A 237 2.75 -33.31 -53.88
CA THR A 237 2.13 -32.18 -54.59
C THR A 237 2.51 -30.83 -53.97
N GLU A 238 2.54 -29.76 -54.76
CA GLU A 238 2.83 -28.42 -54.21
C GLU A 238 1.76 -27.97 -53.20
N GLU A 239 0.50 -28.33 -53.39
CA GLU A 239 -0.58 -28.04 -52.44
C GLU A 239 -0.38 -28.73 -51.08
N ALA A 240 0.03 -30.01 -51.08
CA ALA A 240 0.37 -30.74 -49.86
C ALA A 240 1.60 -30.14 -49.16
N LYS A 241 2.58 -29.69 -49.96
CA LYS A 241 3.78 -29.02 -49.46
C LYS A 241 3.46 -27.67 -48.80
N GLU A 242 2.56 -26.89 -49.39
CA GLU A 242 2.08 -25.64 -48.82
C GLU A 242 1.31 -25.87 -47.51
N LYS A 243 0.42 -26.87 -47.47
CA LYS A 243 -0.25 -27.29 -46.22
C LYS A 243 0.76 -27.69 -45.15
N LEU A 244 1.77 -28.49 -45.51
CA LEU A 244 2.83 -28.90 -44.61
C LEU A 244 3.64 -27.71 -44.08
N CYS A 245 3.90 -26.70 -44.92
CA CYS A 245 4.53 -25.45 -44.50
C CYS A 245 3.66 -24.70 -43.48
N ARG A 246 2.33 -24.64 -43.67
CA ARG A 246 1.39 -24.04 -42.69
C ARG A 246 1.35 -24.81 -41.37
N ILE A 247 1.48 -26.14 -41.41
CA ILE A 247 1.59 -26.98 -40.21
C ILE A 247 2.90 -26.71 -39.47
N PHE A 248 4.04 -26.67 -40.18
CA PHE A 248 5.31 -26.36 -39.54
C PHE A 248 5.37 -24.94 -38.97
N ASN A 249 4.72 -23.96 -39.61
CA ASN A 249 4.57 -22.62 -39.02
C ASN A 249 3.80 -22.68 -37.69
N ASN A 250 2.75 -23.49 -37.61
CA ASN A 250 2.02 -23.70 -36.37
C ASN A 250 2.89 -24.40 -35.31
N ASP A 251 3.58 -25.48 -35.68
CA ASP A 251 4.47 -26.23 -34.77
C ASP A 251 5.58 -25.35 -34.20
N LEU A 252 6.14 -24.45 -35.03
CA LEU A 252 7.17 -23.49 -34.59
C LEU A 252 6.60 -22.40 -33.67
N ARG A 253 5.34 -21.99 -33.87
CA ARG A 253 4.66 -21.00 -33.02
C ARG A 253 4.20 -21.58 -31.68
N HIS A 254 3.91 -22.87 -31.66
CA HIS A 254 3.40 -23.59 -30.50
C HIS A 254 4.28 -24.81 -30.22
N PRO A 255 5.56 -24.61 -29.86
CA PRO A 255 6.44 -25.70 -29.51
C PRO A 255 5.85 -26.44 -28.30
N ASN A 256 5.72 -27.76 -28.41
CA ASN A 256 5.27 -28.61 -27.31
C ASN A 256 6.32 -29.72 -27.08
N GLU A 257 6.30 -30.33 -25.90
CA GLU A 257 7.30 -31.37 -25.53
C GLU A 257 7.26 -32.60 -26.45
N GLN A 258 6.15 -32.85 -27.13
CA GLN A 258 5.98 -34.00 -28.03
C GLN A 258 6.59 -33.74 -29.41
N LEU A 259 6.68 -32.47 -29.83
CA LEU A 259 7.25 -32.06 -31.09
C LEU A 259 8.77 -32.16 -31.05
N ARG A 260 9.34 -32.82 -32.08
CA ARG A 260 10.79 -32.89 -32.22
C ARG A 260 11.34 -31.54 -32.69
N PRO A 261 12.61 -31.19 -32.41
CA PRO A 261 13.17 -29.93 -32.85
C PRO A 261 13.42 -29.88 -34.37
N GLN A 262 12.99 -28.81 -35.02
CA GLN A 262 13.32 -28.43 -36.41
C GLN A 262 13.38 -29.61 -37.40
N GLY A 263 14.53 -29.92 -38.00
CA GLY A 263 14.67 -30.97 -39.01
C GLY A 263 14.37 -32.39 -38.50
N HIS A 264 14.43 -32.63 -37.18
CA HIS A 264 13.92 -33.89 -36.62
C HIS A 264 12.39 -33.97 -36.67
N ASN A 265 11.68 -32.83 -36.57
CA ASN A 265 10.24 -32.77 -36.83
C ASN A 265 9.95 -33.08 -38.30
N ALA A 266 10.68 -32.44 -39.21
CA ALA A 266 10.55 -32.70 -40.65
C ALA A 266 10.73 -34.19 -41.00
N ALA A 267 11.75 -34.83 -40.42
CA ALA A 267 11.97 -36.26 -40.59
C ALA A 267 10.87 -37.13 -39.95
N SER A 268 10.30 -36.70 -38.81
CA SER A 268 9.16 -37.37 -38.16
C SER A 268 7.92 -37.28 -39.05
N LYS A 269 7.58 -36.10 -39.57
CA LYS A 269 6.44 -35.94 -40.48
C LYS A 269 6.61 -36.69 -41.78
N ALA A 270 7.81 -36.74 -42.35
CA ALA A 270 8.08 -37.60 -43.51
C ALA A 270 7.74 -39.07 -43.21
N TYR A 271 8.09 -39.56 -42.02
CA TYR A 271 7.80 -40.93 -41.59
C TYR A 271 6.31 -41.15 -41.30
N GLU A 272 5.62 -40.19 -40.68
CA GLU A 272 4.17 -40.27 -40.42
C GLU A 272 3.37 -40.30 -41.73
N ILE A 273 3.74 -39.45 -42.70
CA ILE A 273 3.15 -39.44 -44.04
C ILE A 273 3.40 -40.77 -44.76
N ASP A 274 4.62 -41.32 -44.69
CA ASP A 274 4.95 -42.64 -45.24
C ASP A 274 4.11 -43.77 -44.59
N LEU A 275 3.93 -43.72 -43.26
CA LEU A 275 3.11 -44.68 -42.53
C LEU A 275 1.63 -44.60 -42.94
N ALA A 276 1.09 -43.39 -43.11
CA ALA A 276 -0.27 -43.15 -43.59
C ALA A 276 -0.43 -43.64 -45.04
N ALA A 277 0.53 -43.37 -45.92
CA ALA A 277 0.54 -43.88 -47.28
C ALA A 277 0.56 -45.42 -47.33
N CYS A 278 1.34 -46.06 -46.45
CA CYS A 278 1.38 -47.52 -46.32
C CYS A 278 0.03 -48.12 -45.90
N GLN A 279 -0.75 -47.44 -45.06
CA GLN A 279 -2.07 -47.89 -44.62
C GLN A 279 -3.12 -47.85 -45.74
N LEU A 280 -2.96 -46.96 -46.73
CA LEU A 280 -3.84 -46.86 -47.91
C LEU A 280 -3.49 -47.86 -49.03
N GLY A 281 -2.37 -48.57 -48.93
CA GLY A 281 -1.94 -49.65 -49.83
C GLY A 281 -0.77 -49.32 -50.75
N PHE A 282 -0.14 -50.33 -51.35
CA PHE A 282 1.12 -50.25 -52.14
C PHE A 282 1.08 -49.40 -53.43
N HIS A 283 -0.03 -48.72 -53.73
CA HIS A 283 -0.21 -47.96 -54.98
C HIS A 283 -0.04 -46.44 -54.82
N VAL A 284 0.12 -45.93 -53.60
CA VAL A 284 0.35 -44.50 -53.38
C VAL A 284 1.78 -44.16 -53.83
N LYS A 285 1.89 -43.38 -54.91
CA LYS A 285 3.17 -42.85 -55.43
C LYS A 285 3.34 -41.35 -55.21
N GLU A 286 2.26 -40.68 -54.80
CA GLU A 286 2.18 -39.24 -54.65
C GLU A 286 1.38 -38.87 -53.39
N VAL A 287 1.87 -37.91 -52.63
CA VAL A 287 1.28 -37.38 -51.40
C VAL A 287 0.43 -36.16 -51.73
N ASP A 288 -0.86 -36.28 -51.45
CA ASP A 288 -1.85 -35.23 -51.56
C ASP A 288 -2.10 -34.55 -50.20
N VAL A 289 -3.00 -33.56 -50.20
CA VAL A 289 -3.35 -32.75 -49.02
C VAL A 289 -3.99 -33.59 -47.90
N ASN A 290 -4.62 -34.72 -48.23
CA ASN A 290 -5.35 -35.57 -47.28
C ASN A 290 -4.40 -36.44 -46.44
N LEU A 291 -3.25 -36.80 -47.01
CA LEU A 291 -2.20 -37.55 -46.32
C LEU A 291 -1.36 -36.70 -45.36
N VAL A 292 -1.54 -35.38 -45.38
CA VAL A 292 -0.84 -34.43 -44.51
C VAL A 292 -1.75 -34.00 -43.37
N GLU A 293 -1.54 -34.55 -42.17
CA GLU A 293 -2.29 -34.23 -40.95
C GLU A 293 -1.56 -33.20 -40.07
N GLY A 294 -2.31 -32.28 -39.47
CA GLY A 294 -1.79 -31.29 -38.51
C GLY A 294 -2.64 -30.02 -38.44
N THR A 295 -2.43 -29.21 -37.41
CA THR A 295 -3.05 -27.89 -37.25
C THR A 295 -2.32 -26.86 -38.10
N GLU A 296 -3.05 -26.16 -38.97
CA GLU A 296 -2.49 -25.18 -39.90
C GLU A 296 -2.43 -23.78 -39.29
N TYR A 297 -1.33 -23.06 -39.50
CA TYR A 297 -1.25 -21.62 -39.27
C TYR A 297 -0.95 -20.90 -40.59
N CYS A 298 -1.80 -19.95 -40.96
CA CYS A 298 -1.60 -19.08 -42.13
C CYS A 298 -1.07 -17.72 -41.65
N PRO A 299 0.19 -17.36 -41.97
CA PRO A 299 0.72 -16.05 -41.64
C PRO A 299 -0.09 -14.95 -42.34
N LYS A 300 -0.49 -13.93 -41.59
CA LYS A 300 -1.16 -12.74 -42.15
C LYS A 300 -0.16 -11.93 -42.97
N THR A 301 -0.63 -11.29 -44.03
CA THR A 301 0.20 -10.33 -44.76
C THR A 301 0.33 -9.03 -43.96
N TYR A 302 1.36 -8.22 -44.25
CA TYR A 302 1.52 -6.93 -43.58
C TYR A 302 0.32 -6.01 -43.80
N GLU A 303 -0.34 -6.12 -44.96
CA GLU A 303 -1.54 -5.35 -45.29
C GLU A 303 -2.76 -5.81 -44.47
N ASP A 304 -2.89 -7.12 -44.21
CA ASP A 304 -3.94 -7.64 -43.33
C ASP A 304 -3.76 -7.15 -41.89
N ILE A 305 -2.52 -7.07 -41.44
CA ILE A 305 -2.17 -6.59 -40.10
C ILE A 305 -2.43 -5.08 -39.97
N LYS A 306 -2.16 -4.28 -41.01
CA LYS A 306 -2.55 -2.87 -41.05
C LYS A 306 -4.05 -2.68 -40.87
N LYS A 307 -4.87 -3.46 -41.61
CA LYS A 307 -6.33 -3.45 -41.44
C LYS A 307 -6.76 -3.90 -40.05
N GLU A 308 -6.01 -4.79 -39.42
CA GLU A 308 -6.27 -5.21 -38.06
C GLU A 308 -5.96 -4.11 -37.05
N PHE A 309 -4.88 -3.35 -37.24
CA PHE A 309 -4.59 -2.16 -36.45
C PHE A 309 -5.68 -1.07 -36.57
N GLU A 310 -6.43 -0.99 -37.67
CA GLU A 310 -7.56 -0.05 -37.79
C GLU A 310 -8.74 -0.38 -36.85
N LYS A 311 -8.84 -1.62 -36.38
CA LYS A 311 -9.90 -2.05 -35.44
C LYS A 311 -9.67 -1.56 -34.01
N TYR A 312 -8.42 -1.22 -33.68
CA TYR A 312 -8.04 -0.80 -32.33
C TYR A 312 -7.95 0.72 -32.25
N VAL A 313 -8.46 1.25 -31.15
CA VAL A 313 -8.51 2.68 -30.88
C VAL A 313 -7.26 3.09 -30.09
N GLY A 314 -6.66 4.25 -30.41
CA GLY A 314 -5.60 4.86 -29.58
C GLY A 314 -4.23 4.18 -29.68
N ILE A 315 -3.89 3.61 -30.84
CA ILE A 315 -2.66 2.84 -31.06
C ILE A 315 -1.69 3.52 -32.04
N GLU A 316 -1.76 4.85 -32.15
CA GLU A 316 -1.00 5.64 -33.12
C GLU A 316 0.51 5.52 -32.92
N GLU A 317 0.98 5.44 -31.67
CA GLU A 317 2.40 5.24 -31.33
C GLU A 317 2.92 3.88 -31.81
N VAL A 318 2.12 2.81 -31.65
CA VAL A 318 2.49 1.46 -32.10
C VAL A 318 2.53 1.40 -33.63
N LYS A 319 1.54 2.00 -34.30
CA LYS A 319 1.50 2.08 -35.77
C LYS A 319 2.77 2.74 -36.31
N LYS A 320 3.15 3.88 -35.75
CA LYS A 320 4.39 4.59 -36.13
C LYS A 320 5.63 3.70 -35.94
N ALA A 321 5.76 3.03 -34.80
CA ALA A 321 6.89 2.15 -34.54
C ALA A 321 6.99 1.00 -35.56
N VAL A 322 5.87 0.37 -35.93
CA VAL A 322 5.84 -0.69 -36.94
C VAL A 322 6.15 -0.15 -38.35
N GLU A 323 5.61 1.02 -38.69
CA GLU A 323 5.87 1.69 -39.97
C GLU A 323 7.35 2.06 -40.13
N GLU A 324 8.01 2.57 -39.08
CA GLU A 324 9.44 2.84 -39.06
C GLU A 324 10.27 1.57 -39.30
N ILE A 325 9.89 0.46 -38.66
CA ILE A 325 10.56 -0.83 -38.87
C ILE A 325 10.36 -1.33 -40.29
N ALA A 326 9.13 -1.27 -40.82
CA ALA A 326 8.82 -1.66 -42.19
C ALA A 326 9.66 -0.87 -43.19
N TYR A 327 9.75 0.45 -43.02
CA TYR A 327 10.56 1.33 -43.85
C TYR A 327 12.05 0.92 -43.82
N ASN A 328 12.61 0.68 -42.63
CA ASN A 328 14.01 0.25 -42.49
C ASN A 328 14.27 -1.11 -43.14
N ILE A 329 13.33 -2.04 -43.06
CA ILE A 329 13.41 -3.37 -43.69
C ILE A 329 13.42 -3.25 -45.22
N GLU A 330 12.52 -2.44 -45.77
CA GLU A 330 12.45 -2.20 -47.22
C GLU A 330 13.73 -1.57 -47.77
N GLU A 331 14.29 -0.58 -47.07
CA GLU A 331 15.56 0.03 -47.43
C GLU A 331 16.74 -0.97 -47.39
N GLN A 332 16.78 -1.86 -46.38
CA GLN A 332 17.80 -2.90 -46.32
C GLN A 332 17.67 -3.93 -47.46
N ARG A 333 16.45 -4.32 -47.83
CA ARG A 333 16.20 -5.17 -49.00
C ARG A 333 16.68 -4.52 -50.30
N ARG A 334 16.43 -3.22 -50.48
CA ARG A 334 16.92 -2.47 -51.65
C ARG A 334 18.44 -2.49 -51.77
N MET A 335 19.15 -2.38 -50.64
CA MET A 335 20.62 -2.35 -50.65
C MET A 335 21.27 -3.74 -50.78
N ARG A 336 20.67 -4.79 -50.21
CA ARG A 336 21.29 -6.13 -50.08
C ARG A 336 20.66 -7.21 -50.97
N GLY A 337 19.57 -6.90 -51.67
CA GLY A 337 18.80 -7.83 -52.49
C GLY A 337 17.52 -8.32 -51.80
N GLU A 338 16.54 -8.79 -52.57
CA GLU A 338 15.21 -9.21 -52.06
C GLU A 338 15.27 -10.35 -51.03
N ASP A 339 16.23 -11.27 -51.18
CA ASP A 339 16.44 -12.40 -50.27
C ASP A 339 17.29 -12.08 -49.02
N ALA A 340 17.59 -10.80 -48.77
CA ALA A 340 18.41 -10.41 -47.63
C ALA A 340 17.75 -10.77 -46.30
N VAL A 341 18.46 -11.53 -45.47
CA VAL A 341 18.04 -11.84 -44.09
C VAL A 341 18.18 -10.57 -43.25
N ILE A 342 17.04 -10.01 -42.83
CA ILE A 342 16.99 -8.81 -42.01
C ILE A 342 16.87 -9.21 -40.55
N LYS A 343 17.73 -8.63 -39.71
CA LYS A 343 17.75 -8.88 -38.27
C LYS A 343 17.38 -7.59 -37.55
N LEU A 344 16.30 -7.61 -36.79
CA LEU A 344 15.93 -6.51 -35.89
C LEU A 344 16.69 -6.69 -34.57
N THR A 345 17.56 -5.73 -34.24
CA THR A 345 18.41 -5.80 -33.06
C THR A 345 17.88 -4.99 -31.88
N ASP A 346 16.79 -4.25 -32.05
CA ASP A 346 16.22 -3.39 -31.02
C ASP A 346 15.27 -4.16 -30.09
N HIS A 347 15.25 -3.76 -28.82
CA HIS A 347 14.30 -4.21 -27.81
C HIS A 347 13.47 -3.02 -27.32
N TYR A 348 12.22 -3.29 -26.91
CA TYR A 348 11.23 -2.24 -26.70
C TYR A 348 10.73 -2.16 -25.27
N GLN A 349 10.37 -0.96 -24.83
CA GLN A 349 9.63 -0.68 -23.62
C GLN A 349 8.20 -0.28 -23.98
N PHE A 350 7.21 -0.96 -23.42
CA PHE A 350 5.80 -0.61 -23.58
C PHE A 350 5.32 0.05 -22.29
N LEU A 351 5.16 1.38 -22.33
CA LEU A 351 4.84 2.18 -21.14
C LEU A 351 3.39 2.63 -21.16
N GLY A 352 2.62 2.33 -20.12
CA GLY A 352 1.28 2.87 -19.96
C GLY A 352 0.47 2.17 -18.88
N ASN A 353 -0.65 2.77 -18.53
CA ASN A 353 -1.54 2.31 -17.46
C ASN A 353 -2.20 0.93 -17.74
N PRO A 354 -2.82 0.28 -16.75
CA PRO A 354 -3.55 -0.96 -16.98
C PRO A 354 -4.66 -0.76 -18.00
N GLY A 355 -4.91 -1.78 -18.84
CA GLY A 355 -6.02 -1.74 -19.78
C GLY A 355 -5.87 -0.80 -20.97
N THR A 356 -4.66 -0.30 -21.26
CA THR A 356 -4.34 0.47 -22.50
C THR A 356 -4.00 -0.42 -23.70
N GLY A 357 -4.06 -1.75 -23.54
CA GLY A 357 -3.89 -2.70 -24.65
C GLY A 357 -2.45 -3.16 -24.96
N LYS A 358 -1.49 -2.95 -24.05
CA LYS A 358 -0.07 -3.33 -24.22
C LYS A 358 0.12 -4.76 -24.73
N THR A 359 -0.41 -5.77 -24.03
CA THR A 359 -0.30 -7.19 -24.40
C THR A 359 -0.93 -7.49 -25.75
N THR A 360 -2.13 -6.94 -26.00
CA THR A 360 -2.82 -7.10 -27.28
C THR A 360 -2.00 -6.52 -28.43
N MET A 361 -1.40 -5.34 -28.23
CA MET A 361 -0.55 -4.72 -29.24
C MET A 361 0.78 -5.42 -29.41
N ALA A 362 1.35 -6.01 -28.36
CA ALA A 362 2.56 -6.84 -28.46
C ALA A 362 2.34 -8.05 -29.37
N ARG A 363 1.13 -8.64 -29.35
CA ARG A 363 0.75 -9.75 -30.25
C ARG A 363 0.70 -9.31 -31.71
N LEU A 364 0.01 -8.21 -32.00
CA LEU A 364 -0.03 -7.65 -33.37
C LEU A 364 1.36 -7.18 -33.83
N PHE A 365 2.17 -6.66 -32.92
CA PHE A 365 3.55 -6.28 -33.20
C PHE A 365 4.39 -7.51 -33.59
N ALA A 366 4.27 -8.63 -32.88
CA ALA A 366 4.92 -9.89 -33.23
C ALA A 366 4.49 -10.42 -34.60
N GLU A 367 3.18 -10.37 -34.89
CA GLU A 367 2.64 -10.74 -36.20
C GLU A 367 3.17 -9.82 -37.31
N ALA A 368 3.24 -8.50 -37.06
CA ALA A 368 3.73 -7.53 -38.03
C ALA A 368 5.21 -7.80 -38.39
N LEU A 369 6.04 -8.06 -37.39
CA LEU A 369 7.46 -8.38 -37.61
C LEU A 369 7.65 -9.68 -38.38
N ASN A 370 6.78 -10.67 -38.20
CA ASN A 370 6.80 -11.90 -38.99
C ASN A 370 6.36 -11.67 -40.43
N ALA A 371 5.29 -10.90 -40.65
CA ALA A 371 4.83 -10.53 -41.99
C ALA A 371 5.87 -9.70 -42.76
N LEU A 372 6.62 -8.84 -42.05
CA LEU A 372 7.74 -8.08 -42.61
C LEU A 372 9.00 -8.92 -42.82
N GLY A 373 9.04 -10.17 -42.34
CA GLY A 373 10.20 -11.06 -42.43
C GLY A 373 11.36 -10.71 -41.51
N ALA A 374 11.13 -9.87 -40.49
CA ALA A 374 12.11 -9.55 -39.45
C ALA A 374 12.25 -10.66 -38.41
N LEU A 375 11.16 -11.41 -38.18
CA LEU A 375 11.11 -12.55 -37.28
C LEU A 375 10.63 -13.80 -38.04
N PRO A 376 11.35 -14.93 -37.97
CA PRO A 376 11.02 -16.12 -38.76
C PRO A 376 9.71 -16.79 -38.34
N ILE A 377 9.27 -16.64 -37.10
CA ILE A 377 8.10 -17.36 -36.55
C ILE A 377 6.99 -16.39 -36.12
N GLY A 378 7.31 -15.35 -35.33
CA GLY A 378 6.35 -14.31 -34.93
C GLY A 378 5.39 -14.67 -33.79
N GLN A 379 5.70 -15.69 -33.00
CA GLN A 379 4.96 -16.01 -31.78
C GLN A 379 5.21 -14.97 -30.68
N LEU A 380 4.22 -14.78 -29.81
CA LEU A 380 4.35 -13.97 -28.60
C LEU A 380 4.41 -14.92 -27.39
N VAL A 381 5.50 -14.89 -26.65
CA VAL A 381 5.65 -15.57 -25.36
C VAL A 381 5.48 -14.54 -24.27
N GLU A 382 4.34 -14.59 -23.58
CA GLU A 382 4.02 -13.69 -22.47
C GLU A 382 4.46 -14.30 -21.14
N VAL A 383 5.17 -13.52 -20.33
CA VAL A 383 5.67 -13.94 -19.02
C VAL A 383 5.48 -12.84 -17.99
N SER A 384 5.26 -13.26 -16.75
CA SER A 384 5.22 -12.42 -15.57
C SER A 384 6.38 -12.75 -14.64
N ARG A 385 6.52 -12.01 -13.52
CA ARG A 385 7.48 -12.37 -12.46
C ARG A 385 7.34 -13.82 -11.99
N ALA A 386 6.12 -14.34 -11.89
CA ALA A 386 5.87 -15.69 -11.37
C ALA A 386 6.46 -16.79 -12.27
N ASP A 387 6.58 -16.50 -13.57
CA ASP A 387 7.14 -17.43 -14.57
C ASP A 387 8.67 -17.40 -14.57
N LEU A 388 9.26 -16.25 -14.23
CA LEU A 388 10.70 -16.01 -14.32
C LEU A 388 11.45 -16.29 -13.02
N VAL A 389 10.87 -15.92 -11.87
CA VAL A 389 11.56 -15.98 -10.58
C VAL A 389 11.22 -17.26 -9.81
N SER A 390 12.24 -17.96 -9.32
CA SER A 390 12.12 -19.13 -8.47
C SER A 390 12.51 -18.81 -7.02
N ASN A 391 12.03 -19.61 -6.07
CA ASN A 391 12.45 -19.54 -4.66
C ASN A 391 13.73 -20.33 -4.38
N TYR A 392 14.30 -21.01 -5.38
CA TYR A 392 15.50 -21.84 -5.27
C TYR A 392 16.70 -21.17 -5.95
N VAL A 393 17.84 -21.12 -5.25
CA VAL A 393 19.08 -20.49 -5.74
C VAL A 393 19.57 -21.17 -7.02
N GLY A 394 19.80 -20.39 -8.09
CA GLY A 394 20.26 -20.89 -9.39
C GLY A 394 19.19 -21.49 -10.29
N ASP A 395 17.93 -21.56 -9.85
CA ASP A 395 16.80 -22.01 -10.67
C ASP A 395 16.18 -20.85 -11.47
N THR A 396 16.26 -19.62 -10.95
CA THR A 396 15.77 -18.40 -11.63
C THR A 396 16.44 -18.21 -12.98
N ALA A 397 17.78 -18.28 -13.05
CA ALA A 397 18.49 -18.15 -14.33
C ALA A 397 18.05 -19.21 -15.36
N LYS A 398 17.78 -20.45 -14.92
CA LYS A 398 17.32 -21.53 -15.81
C LYS A 398 15.93 -21.26 -16.37
N ARG A 399 15.01 -20.75 -15.54
CA ARG A 399 13.66 -20.38 -15.98
C ARG A 399 13.67 -19.25 -16.99
N VAL A 400 14.46 -18.20 -16.73
CA VAL A 400 14.66 -17.09 -17.68
C VAL A 400 15.21 -17.62 -19.01
N MET A 401 16.27 -18.42 -18.97
CA MET A 401 16.86 -19.00 -20.19
C MET A 401 15.85 -19.86 -20.97
N ALA A 402 15.06 -20.68 -20.29
CA ALA A 402 14.02 -21.50 -20.93
C ALA A 402 12.95 -20.65 -21.62
N LYS A 403 12.54 -19.52 -21.02
CA LYS A 403 11.58 -18.59 -21.64
C LYS A 403 12.17 -17.83 -22.83
N PHE A 404 13.46 -17.49 -22.79
CA PHE A 404 14.16 -16.97 -23.95
C PHE A 404 14.28 -18.01 -25.07
N ASP A 405 14.50 -19.29 -24.74
CA ASP A 405 14.52 -20.39 -25.72
C ASP A 405 13.15 -20.57 -26.38
N GLU A 406 12.06 -20.50 -25.61
CA GLU A 406 10.68 -20.57 -26.09
C GLU A 406 10.33 -19.41 -27.06
N ALA A 407 10.88 -18.21 -26.80
CA ALA A 407 10.62 -17.01 -27.58
C ALA A 407 11.52 -16.83 -28.82
N MET A 408 12.44 -17.77 -29.09
CA MET A 408 13.35 -17.68 -30.24
C MET A 408 12.60 -17.55 -31.55
N GLY A 409 13.00 -16.59 -32.41
CA GLY A 409 12.33 -16.32 -33.67
C GLY A 409 10.99 -15.56 -33.55
N GLY A 410 10.61 -15.17 -32.33
CA GLY A 410 9.39 -14.43 -32.00
C GLY A 410 9.67 -13.25 -31.06
N VAL A 411 8.69 -12.97 -30.19
CA VAL A 411 8.71 -11.88 -29.21
C VAL A 411 8.56 -12.44 -27.81
N LEU A 412 9.47 -12.08 -26.90
CA LEU A 412 9.33 -12.30 -25.46
C LEU A 412 8.73 -11.04 -24.83
N PHE A 413 7.53 -11.13 -24.25
CA PHE A 413 6.85 -10.02 -23.60
C PHE A 413 6.84 -10.23 -22.09
N ILE A 414 7.54 -9.38 -21.35
CA ILE A 414 7.63 -9.40 -19.89
C ILE A 414 6.68 -8.33 -19.35
N ASP A 415 5.54 -8.76 -18.81
CA ASP A 415 4.55 -7.85 -18.21
C ASP A 415 4.93 -7.44 -16.79
N GLU A 416 4.58 -6.21 -16.43
CA GLU A 416 4.94 -5.54 -15.16
C GLU A 416 6.40 -5.77 -14.75
N ALA A 417 7.34 -5.54 -15.68
CA ALA A 417 8.75 -5.89 -15.51
C ALA A 417 9.40 -5.24 -14.28
N TYR A 418 8.93 -4.06 -13.86
CA TYR A 418 9.39 -3.38 -12.63
C TYR A 418 9.19 -4.24 -11.37
N SER A 419 8.21 -5.16 -11.37
CA SER A 419 7.97 -6.09 -10.26
C SER A 419 9.10 -7.08 -10.04
N LEU A 420 10.02 -7.26 -11.00
CA LEU A 420 11.21 -8.09 -10.83
C LEU A 420 12.14 -7.55 -9.73
N LYS A 421 12.04 -6.27 -9.37
CA LYS A 421 12.82 -5.65 -8.28
C LYS A 421 11.89 -5.15 -7.16
N ASN A 422 11.51 -6.04 -6.24
CA ASN A 422 10.58 -5.70 -5.15
C ASN A 422 11.26 -5.04 -3.93
N SER A 423 12.57 -5.25 -3.73
CA SER A 423 13.36 -4.63 -2.65
C SER A 423 14.86 -4.70 -2.95
N GLU A 424 15.69 -3.90 -2.28
CA GLU A 424 17.16 -3.98 -2.43
C GLU A 424 17.75 -5.34 -2.03
N ASN A 425 17.04 -6.13 -1.21
CA ASN A 425 17.47 -7.47 -0.76
C ASN A 425 16.87 -8.62 -1.58
N ASP A 426 16.19 -8.36 -2.70
CA ASP A 426 15.59 -9.39 -3.56
C ASP A 426 16.64 -10.01 -4.51
N ASN A 427 17.50 -10.87 -3.94
CA ASN A 427 18.59 -11.51 -4.68
C ASN A 427 18.10 -12.34 -5.88
N PHE A 428 16.92 -12.97 -5.77
CA PHE A 428 16.36 -13.77 -6.87
C PHE A 428 15.82 -12.90 -8.00
N GLY A 429 15.16 -11.78 -7.67
CA GLY A 429 14.74 -10.79 -8.66
C GLY A 429 15.92 -10.18 -9.42
N GLN A 430 17.00 -9.87 -8.71
CA GLN A 430 18.22 -9.37 -9.33
C GLN A 430 18.88 -10.41 -10.26
N GLU A 431 18.94 -11.68 -9.84
CA GLU A 431 19.42 -12.79 -10.69
C GLU A 431 18.61 -12.89 -12.00
N ALA A 432 17.28 -12.71 -11.94
CA ALA A 432 16.45 -12.69 -13.14
C ALA A 432 16.80 -11.52 -14.07
N ILE A 433 16.95 -10.31 -13.52
CA ILE A 433 17.30 -9.10 -14.29
C ILE A 433 18.64 -9.26 -14.99
N ASP A 434 19.66 -9.72 -14.26
CA ASP A 434 21.00 -9.91 -14.81
C ASP A 434 20.98 -10.95 -15.93
N THR A 435 20.24 -12.05 -15.74
CA THR A 435 20.07 -13.09 -16.77
C THR A 435 19.31 -12.56 -18.00
N ILE A 436 18.26 -11.74 -17.81
CA ILE A 436 17.51 -11.11 -18.92
C ILE A 436 18.44 -10.21 -19.74
N ILE A 437 19.27 -9.39 -19.09
CA ILE A 437 20.24 -8.51 -19.77
C ILE A 437 21.23 -9.34 -20.59
N THR A 438 21.81 -10.39 -19.99
CA THR A 438 22.75 -11.28 -20.69
C THR A 438 22.08 -11.99 -21.88
N CYS A 439 20.86 -12.50 -21.71
CA CYS A 439 20.16 -13.19 -22.78
C CYS A 439 19.75 -12.23 -23.91
N ALA A 440 19.28 -11.03 -23.59
CA ALA A 440 18.92 -10.00 -24.56
C ALA A 440 20.14 -9.58 -25.41
N GLU A 441 21.33 -9.45 -24.80
CA GLU A 441 22.56 -9.15 -25.53
C GLU A 441 23.01 -10.32 -26.42
N ASN A 442 23.14 -11.52 -25.87
CA ASN A 442 23.71 -12.66 -26.57
C ASN A 442 22.82 -13.18 -27.71
N ARG A 443 21.51 -12.90 -27.65
CA ARG A 443 20.52 -13.38 -28.63
C ARG A 443 19.97 -12.26 -29.51
N ARG A 444 20.67 -11.13 -29.56
CA ARG A 444 20.28 -9.96 -30.35
C ARG A 444 20.12 -10.30 -31.83
N GLY A 445 19.02 -9.87 -32.44
CA GLY A 445 18.69 -10.20 -33.83
C GLY A 445 18.13 -11.61 -34.05
N LYS A 446 17.98 -12.42 -33.00
CA LYS A 446 17.31 -13.73 -33.05
C LYS A 446 15.89 -13.72 -32.46
N LEU A 447 15.60 -12.76 -31.56
CA LEU A 447 14.26 -12.47 -31.03
C LEU A 447 14.13 -10.97 -30.69
N VAL A 448 12.91 -10.52 -30.40
CA VAL A 448 12.65 -9.21 -29.80
C VAL A 448 12.16 -9.38 -28.37
N VAL A 449 12.72 -8.64 -27.43
CA VAL A 449 12.23 -8.59 -26.05
C VAL A 449 11.47 -7.28 -25.85
N ILE A 450 10.28 -7.37 -25.25
CA ILE A 450 9.45 -6.23 -24.87
C ILE A 450 9.26 -6.29 -23.35
N ILE A 451 9.67 -5.23 -22.66
CA ILE A 451 9.37 -5.05 -21.23
C ILE A 451 8.22 -4.05 -21.09
N ALA A 452 7.18 -4.41 -20.33
CA ALA A 452 5.99 -3.58 -20.17
C ALA A 452 5.79 -3.18 -18.71
N GLY A 453 5.22 -2.00 -18.49
CA GLY A 453 4.88 -1.53 -17.16
C GLY A 453 4.32 -0.11 -17.12
N TYR A 454 4.06 0.37 -15.91
CA TYR A 454 3.59 1.73 -15.68
C TYR A 454 4.74 2.74 -15.85
N THR A 455 4.43 3.91 -16.40
CA THR A 455 5.44 4.88 -16.84
C THR A 455 6.39 5.31 -15.72
N LYS A 456 5.89 5.51 -14.48
CA LYS A 456 6.72 5.97 -13.36
C LYS A 456 7.62 4.85 -12.82
N GLU A 457 7.02 3.70 -12.55
CA GLU A 457 7.66 2.51 -11.99
C GLU A 457 8.71 1.96 -12.94
N MET A 458 8.45 1.99 -14.25
CA MET A 458 9.45 1.68 -15.26
C MET A 458 10.58 2.70 -15.29
N GLY A 459 10.30 3.99 -15.09
CA GLY A 459 11.35 5.01 -14.98
C GLY A 459 12.35 4.67 -13.86
N GLU A 460 11.83 4.42 -12.64
CA GLU A 460 12.63 4.02 -11.47
C GLU A 460 13.37 2.68 -11.72
N PHE A 461 12.70 1.70 -12.33
CA PHE A 461 13.28 0.41 -12.68
C PHE A 461 14.45 0.52 -13.67
N MET A 462 14.35 1.42 -14.65
CA MET A 462 15.39 1.65 -15.66
C MET A 462 16.58 2.44 -15.11
N GLU A 463 16.34 3.42 -14.23
CA GLU A 463 17.40 4.16 -13.53
C GLU A 463 18.22 3.26 -12.61
N ALA A 464 17.59 2.24 -12.02
CA ALA A 464 18.23 1.32 -11.09
C ALA A 464 19.26 0.37 -11.74
N ASN A 465 19.26 0.21 -13.07
CA ASN A 465 20.24 -0.63 -13.78
C ASN A 465 20.54 -0.06 -15.18
N SER A 466 21.75 0.48 -15.36
CA SER A 466 22.23 1.04 -16.64
C SER A 466 22.30 0.02 -17.78
N GLY A 467 22.41 -1.27 -17.45
CA GLY A 467 22.31 -2.38 -18.41
C GLY A 467 20.92 -2.44 -19.05
N LEU A 468 19.84 -2.31 -18.27
CA LEU A 468 18.48 -2.28 -18.83
C LEU A 468 18.29 -1.05 -19.73
N ALA A 469 18.62 0.14 -19.24
CA ALA A 469 18.44 1.41 -19.96
C ALA A 469 19.12 1.43 -21.34
N SER A 470 20.27 0.77 -21.47
CA SER A 470 21.00 0.70 -22.74
C SER A 470 20.44 -0.32 -23.74
N ARG A 471 19.88 -1.45 -23.26
CA ARG A 471 19.34 -2.51 -24.14
C ARG A 471 17.90 -2.24 -24.57
N PHE A 472 17.10 -1.65 -23.70
CA PHE A 472 15.69 -1.36 -23.93
C PHE A 472 15.51 0.14 -24.15
N ASN A 473 16.15 0.74 -25.14
CA ASN A 473 16.11 2.20 -25.35
C ASN A 473 14.96 2.67 -26.26
N LYS A 474 14.23 1.77 -26.91
CA LYS A 474 13.06 2.10 -27.75
C LYS A 474 11.80 2.10 -26.90
N VAL A 475 11.14 3.24 -26.78
CA VAL A 475 9.94 3.40 -25.95
C VAL A 475 8.72 3.56 -26.84
N VAL A 476 7.66 2.81 -26.53
CA VAL A 476 6.33 2.95 -27.13
C VAL A 476 5.35 3.31 -26.03
N ASN A 477 4.73 4.48 -26.12
CA ASN A 477 3.81 4.96 -25.09
C ASN A 477 2.36 4.56 -25.41
N PHE A 478 1.67 4.13 -24.37
CA PHE A 478 0.26 3.77 -24.38
C PHE A 478 -0.50 4.74 -23.49
N PRO A 479 -0.91 5.91 -24.01
CA PRO A 479 -1.63 6.90 -23.24
C PRO A 479 -3.00 6.39 -22.77
N ASP A 480 -3.54 7.00 -21.71
CA ASP A 480 -4.91 6.72 -21.29
C ASP A 480 -5.90 7.07 -22.40
N TYR A 481 -6.91 6.21 -22.60
CA TYR A 481 -8.00 6.47 -23.53
C TYR A 481 -8.83 7.65 -23.04
N ASN A 482 -9.05 8.63 -23.92
CA ASN A 482 -9.96 9.74 -23.64
C ASN A 482 -11.43 9.29 -23.63
N GLY A 483 -12.36 10.13 -23.16
CA GLY A 483 -13.77 9.73 -23.02
C GLY A 483 -14.44 9.31 -24.33
N ALA A 484 -14.07 9.92 -25.46
CA ALA A 484 -14.54 9.48 -26.79
C ALA A 484 -14.01 8.08 -27.16
N GLN A 485 -12.74 7.80 -26.89
CA GLN A 485 -12.13 6.49 -27.12
C GLN A 485 -12.72 5.41 -26.20
N LEU A 486 -12.93 5.72 -24.91
CA LEU A 486 -13.60 4.83 -23.95
C LEU A 486 -15.03 4.49 -24.41
N THR A 487 -15.76 5.50 -24.90
CA THR A 487 -17.10 5.32 -25.48
C THR A 487 -17.08 4.40 -26.70
N GLN A 488 -16.10 4.59 -27.59
CA GLN A 488 -15.93 3.74 -28.76
C GLN A 488 -15.62 2.29 -28.38
N ILE A 489 -14.77 2.08 -27.37
CA ILE A 489 -14.46 0.75 -26.82
C ILE A 489 -15.74 0.11 -26.26
N PHE A 490 -16.54 0.84 -25.49
CA PHE A 490 -17.79 0.36 -24.92
C PHE A 490 -18.79 -0.06 -26.00
N LYS A 491 -19.01 0.80 -27.00
CA LYS A 491 -19.86 0.49 -28.17
C LYS A 491 -19.32 -0.69 -28.98
N GLY A 492 -18.00 -0.80 -29.07
CA GLY A 492 -17.31 -1.95 -29.66
C GLY A 492 -17.66 -3.26 -28.94
N MET A 493 -17.60 -3.27 -27.60
CA MET A 493 -17.97 -4.45 -26.78
C MET A 493 -19.44 -4.83 -26.95
N LEU A 494 -20.35 -3.86 -26.99
CA LEU A 494 -21.77 -4.09 -27.27
C LEU A 494 -21.97 -4.77 -28.64
N LYS A 495 -21.35 -4.22 -29.69
CA LYS A 495 -21.50 -4.72 -31.07
C LYS A 495 -20.92 -6.13 -31.26
N HIS A 496 -19.81 -6.45 -30.62
CA HIS A 496 -19.10 -7.74 -30.77
C HIS A 496 -19.50 -8.78 -29.71
N SER A 497 -20.43 -8.46 -28.82
CA SER A 497 -21.06 -9.46 -27.94
C SER A 497 -21.88 -10.47 -28.75
N GLU A 498 -22.02 -11.70 -28.27
CA GLU A 498 -22.80 -12.75 -28.95
C GLU A 498 -24.29 -12.37 -29.06
N GLU A 499 -24.79 -11.65 -28.07
CA GLU A 499 -26.18 -11.22 -27.99
C GLU A 499 -26.46 -9.91 -28.75
N HIS A 500 -25.41 -9.23 -29.24
CA HIS A 500 -25.47 -7.96 -29.96
C HIS A 500 -26.32 -6.89 -29.26
N TYR A 501 -25.95 -6.53 -28.03
CA TYR A 501 -26.64 -5.50 -27.25
C TYR A 501 -26.65 -4.13 -27.98
N VAL A 502 -27.72 -3.38 -27.77
CA VAL A 502 -27.94 -2.02 -28.29
C VAL A 502 -28.27 -1.05 -27.15
N LEU A 503 -27.86 0.20 -27.30
CA LEU A 503 -28.21 1.26 -26.35
C LEU A 503 -29.59 1.83 -26.64
N SER A 504 -30.34 2.12 -25.57
CA SER A 504 -31.53 2.98 -25.68
C SER A 504 -31.15 4.37 -26.24
N SER A 505 -32.11 5.08 -26.84
CA SER A 505 -31.88 6.39 -27.44
C SER A 505 -31.30 7.43 -26.47
N ASP A 506 -31.75 7.42 -25.21
CA ASP A 506 -31.21 8.28 -24.15
C ASP A 506 -29.76 7.90 -23.78
N ALA A 507 -29.51 6.59 -23.58
CA ALA A 507 -28.17 6.10 -23.26
C ALA A 507 -27.16 6.39 -24.39
N GLU A 508 -27.58 6.31 -25.65
CA GLU A 508 -26.72 6.58 -26.82
C GLU A 508 -26.18 8.02 -26.82
N ILE A 509 -26.98 8.99 -26.35
CA ILE A 509 -26.61 10.41 -26.23
C ILE A 509 -25.74 10.64 -24.99
N GLN A 510 -26.08 10.02 -23.86
CA GLN A 510 -25.46 10.32 -22.56
C GLN A 510 -24.20 9.51 -22.24
N VAL A 511 -24.00 8.35 -22.86
CA VAL A 511 -22.88 7.45 -22.56
C VAL A 511 -21.51 8.13 -22.76
N GLY A 512 -21.41 9.06 -23.71
CA GLY A 512 -20.20 9.87 -23.93
C GLY A 512 -19.85 10.71 -22.71
N ASN A 513 -20.83 11.44 -22.16
CA ASN A 513 -20.66 12.25 -20.96
C ASN A 513 -20.29 11.41 -19.73
N PHE A 514 -20.79 10.17 -19.64
CA PHE A 514 -20.40 9.24 -18.58
C PHE A 514 -18.90 8.89 -18.65
N PHE A 515 -18.40 8.52 -19.83
CA PHE A 515 -16.99 8.19 -20.00
C PHE A 515 -16.07 9.43 -19.95
N ASP A 516 -16.55 10.62 -20.35
CA ASP A 516 -15.84 11.87 -20.14
C ASP A 516 -15.68 12.20 -18.66
N ARG A 517 -16.74 12.03 -17.85
CA ARG A 517 -16.66 12.17 -16.39
C ARG A 517 -15.69 11.16 -15.78
N MET A 518 -15.72 9.91 -16.24
CA MET A 518 -14.79 8.87 -15.81
C MET A 518 -13.34 9.25 -16.14
N TYR A 519 -13.09 9.73 -17.37
CA TYR A 519 -11.77 10.17 -17.80
C TYR A 519 -11.28 11.40 -17.02
N GLN A 520 -12.15 12.38 -16.75
CA GLN A 520 -11.80 13.57 -15.97
C GLN A 520 -11.48 13.23 -14.50
N GLY A 521 -12.19 12.27 -13.93
CA GLY A 521 -11.97 11.75 -12.57
C GLY A 521 -10.86 10.70 -12.45
N ARG A 522 -10.09 10.46 -13.52
CA ARG A 522 -9.09 9.39 -13.55
C ARG A 522 -7.93 9.64 -12.57
N VAL A 523 -7.48 8.56 -11.96
CA VAL A 523 -6.30 8.51 -11.07
C VAL A 523 -5.06 8.04 -11.84
N ARG A 524 -3.88 8.05 -11.21
CA ARG A 524 -2.63 7.62 -11.88
C ARG A 524 -2.69 6.18 -12.39
N THR A 525 -3.44 5.31 -11.73
CA THR A 525 -3.62 3.88 -12.06
C THR A 525 -4.93 3.60 -12.80
N PHE A 526 -5.39 4.53 -13.64
CA PHE A 526 -6.66 4.40 -14.34
C PHE A 526 -6.72 3.13 -15.20
N GLY A 527 -7.75 2.30 -15.00
CA GLY A 527 -7.83 0.97 -15.64
C GLY A 527 -8.26 0.97 -17.11
N ASN A 528 -8.54 2.12 -17.72
CA ASN A 528 -8.81 2.26 -19.17
C ASN A 528 -9.85 1.24 -19.69
N ALA A 529 -9.53 0.43 -20.72
CA ALA A 529 -10.47 -0.54 -21.26
C ALA A 529 -10.91 -1.62 -20.25
N ARG A 530 -10.14 -1.84 -19.18
CA ARG A 530 -10.54 -2.72 -18.07
C ARG A 530 -11.71 -2.11 -17.28
N GLU A 531 -11.69 -0.80 -17.05
CA GLU A 531 -12.83 -0.08 -16.44
C GLU A 531 -14.05 -0.13 -17.36
N VAL A 532 -13.86 0.09 -18.67
CA VAL A 532 -14.94 -0.02 -19.65
C VAL A 532 -15.56 -1.42 -19.65
N ARG A 533 -14.74 -2.48 -19.56
CA ARG A 533 -15.21 -3.87 -19.43
C ARG A 533 -16.00 -4.09 -18.14
N ASN A 534 -15.55 -3.52 -17.02
CA ASN A 534 -16.29 -3.60 -15.76
C ASN A 534 -17.66 -2.91 -15.87
N VAL A 535 -17.71 -1.73 -16.50
CA VAL A 535 -18.96 -1.02 -16.79
C VAL A 535 -19.87 -1.86 -17.69
N PHE A 536 -19.34 -2.47 -18.75
CA PHE A 536 -20.08 -3.36 -19.64
C PHE A 536 -20.68 -4.56 -18.88
N ASN A 537 -19.87 -5.30 -18.13
CA ASN A 537 -20.32 -6.45 -17.36
C ASN A 537 -21.41 -6.08 -16.34
N ARG A 538 -21.27 -4.92 -15.70
CA ARG A 538 -22.25 -4.39 -14.76
C ARG A 538 -23.54 -3.96 -15.45
N ALA A 539 -23.46 -3.35 -16.63
CA ALA A 539 -24.62 -2.97 -17.42
C ALA A 539 -25.42 -4.19 -17.88
N VAL A 540 -24.75 -5.24 -18.35
CA VAL A 540 -25.39 -6.51 -18.70
C VAL A 540 -26.03 -7.17 -17.47
N SER A 541 -25.32 -7.16 -16.34
CA SER A 541 -25.88 -7.71 -15.08
C SER A 541 -27.12 -6.94 -14.62
N SER A 542 -27.10 -5.62 -14.71
CA SER A 542 -28.23 -4.76 -14.33
C SER A 542 -29.43 -4.94 -15.26
N LEU A 543 -29.17 -5.09 -16.57
CA LEU A 543 -30.17 -5.48 -17.55
C LEU A 543 -30.83 -6.81 -17.18
N HIS A 544 -30.05 -7.84 -16.86
CA HIS A 544 -30.59 -9.14 -16.46
C HIS A 544 -31.48 -9.04 -15.21
N SER A 545 -31.03 -8.30 -14.19
CA SER A 545 -31.83 -8.05 -12.98
C SER A 545 -33.15 -7.35 -13.32
N ARG A 546 -33.12 -6.29 -14.15
CA ARG A 546 -34.32 -5.59 -14.62
C ARG A 546 -35.26 -6.52 -15.38
N MET A 547 -34.75 -7.41 -16.23
CA MET A 547 -35.56 -8.37 -16.99
C MET A 547 -36.26 -9.38 -16.06
N VAL A 548 -35.59 -9.84 -15.00
CA VAL A 548 -36.19 -10.74 -14.01
C VAL A 548 -37.33 -10.04 -13.27
N GLU A 549 -37.15 -8.79 -12.85
CA GLU A 549 -38.20 -8.01 -12.19
C GLU A 549 -39.37 -7.70 -13.10
N ALA A 550 -39.11 -7.30 -14.34
CA ALA A 550 -40.16 -7.03 -15.33
C ALA A 550 -41.02 -8.28 -15.59
N ARG A 551 -40.40 -9.47 -15.62
CA ARG A 551 -41.11 -10.76 -15.73
C ARG A 551 -41.95 -11.06 -14.49
N LYS A 552 -41.46 -10.76 -13.28
CA LYS A 552 -42.22 -10.94 -12.03
C LYS A 552 -43.42 -9.99 -11.94
N ASN A 553 -43.25 -8.75 -12.40
CA ASN A 553 -44.25 -7.70 -12.26
C ASN A 553 -45.21 -7.60 -13.47
N GLY A 554 -45.07 -8.47 -14.47
CA GLY A 554 -45.92 -8.52 -15.66
C GLY A 554 -45.70 -7.37 -16.65
N SER A 555 -44.64 -6.58 -16.49
CA SER A 555 -44.28 -5.42 -17.32
C SER A 555 -43.21 -5.73 -18.37
N TYR A 556 -43.00 -7.02 -18.67
CA TYR A 556 -41.99 -7.48 -19.62
C TYR A 556 -42.49 -7.39 -21.06
N HIS A 557 -41.68 -6.82 -21.94
CA HIS A 557 -41.92 -6.75 -23.38
C HIS A 557 -40.84 -7.51 -24.15
N GLU A 558 -41.27 -8.28 -25.15
CA GLU A 558 -40.38 -9.09 -26.00
C GLU A 558 -39.47 -8.18 -26.84
N GLY A 559 -38.15 -8.42 -26.82
CA GLY A 559 -37.15 -7.59 -27.50
C GLY A 559 -36.40 -6.58 -26.62
N GLU A 560 -36.81 -6.37 -25.37
CA GLU A 560 -36.08 -5.51 -24.42
C GLU A 560 -34.80 -6.14 -23.86
N GLU A 561 -34.60 -7.46 -24.05
CA GLU A 561 -33.50 -8.22 -23.48
C GLU A 561 -32.13 -7.87 -24.06
N ARG A 562 -32.11 -7.05 -25.12
CA ARG A 562 -30.89 -6.57 -25.77
C ARG A 562 -30.70 -5.06 -25.60
N ILE A 563 -31.61 -4.36 -24.92
CA ILE A 563 -31.58 -2.90 -24.79
C ILE A 563 -31.00 -2.49 -23.44
N ILE A 564 -29.78 -1.96 -23.48
CA ILE A 564 -29.11 -1.37 -22.30
C ILE A 564 -29.51 0.10 -22.19
N THR A 565 -29.99 0.47 -21.01
CA THR A 565 -30.40 1.82 -20.62
C THR A 565 -29.31 2.52 -19.82
N MET A 566 -29.44 3.84 -19.64
CA MET A 566 -28.46 4.60 -18.88
C MET A 566 -28.39 4.15 -17.41
N ASN A 567 -29.53 3.76 -16.83
CA ASN A 567 -29.60 3.22 -15.46
C ASN A 567 -28.79 1.94 -15.30
N ASP A 568 -28.79 1.07 -16.31
CA ASP A 568 -27.99 -0.16 -16.27
C ASP A 568 -26.47 0.16 -16.28
N ILE A 569 -26.06 1.18 -17.04
CA ILE A 569 -24.66 1.61 -17.16
C ILE A 569 -24.16 2.23 -15.85
N GLU A 570 -24.98 3.07 -15.21
CA GLU A 570 -24.59 3.78 -13.98
C GLU A 570 -24.61 2.87 -12.74
N GLY A 571 -25.53 1.89 -12.67
CA GLY A 571 -25.66 0.90 -11.59
C GLY A 571 -26.22 1.45 -10.27
N GLU A 572 -26.69 0.58 -9.37
CA GLU A 572 -27.31 0.94 -8.08
C GLU A 572 -26.36 1.56 -7.03
N GLU A 573 -25.04 1.63 -7.28
CA GLU A 573 -24.07 2.33 -6.41
C GLU A 573 -24.20 3.87 -6.44
N THR A 574 -25.07 4.39 -7.30
CA THR A 574 -25.64 5.72 -7.14
C THR A 574 -26.86 5.63 -6.20
N GLY A 575 -26.59 5.36 -4.91
CA GLY A 575 -27.55 5.71 -3.87
C GLY A 575 -28.07 7.11 -4.18
N LYS A 576 -29.41 7.25 -4.26
CA LYS A 576 -30.16 8.47 -4.65
C LYS A 576 -29.24 9.68 -4.62
N ILE A 577 -28.96 10.29 -5.78
CA ILE A 577 -28.35 11.62 -5.78
C ILE A 577 -29.37 12.53 -5.10
N LEU A 578 -29.25 12.63 -3.78
CA LEU A 578 -30.01 13.54 -2.96
C LEU A 578 -29.71 14.91 -3.54
N SER A 579 -30.78 15.64 -3.86
CA SER A 579 -30.63 17.04 -4.23
C SER A 579 -29.83 17.77 -3.15
N VAL A 580 -29.12 18.83 -3.52
CA VAL A 580 -28.37 19.65 -2.55
C VAL A 580 -29.27 20.05 -1.38
N ASP A 581 -30.56 20.30 -1.64
CA ASP A 581 -31.54 20.68 -0.63
C ASP A 581 -31.92 19.50 0.30
N GLU A 582 -32.02 18.27 -0.20
CA GLU A 582 -32.22 17.06 0.63
C GLU A 582 -30.99 16.72 1.48
N VAL A 583 -29.77 16.88 0.95
CA VAL A 583 -28.55 16.66 1.75
C VAL A 583 -28.39 17.75 2.82
N LEU A 584 -28.69 19.01 2.48
CA LEU A 584 -28.68 20.09 3.46
C LEU A 584 -29.78 19.91 4.53
N ALA A 585 -30.94 19.35 4.19
CA ALA A 585 -31.95 18.96 5.17
C ALA A 585 -31.44 17.85 6.10
N SER A 586 -30.69 16.86 5.59
CA SER A 586 -30.08 15.82 6.44
C SER A 586 -29.00 16.34 7.41
N LEU A 587 -28.50 17.57 7.22
CA LEU A 587 -27.63 18.21 8.22
C LEU A 587 -28.43 18.72 9.42
N ASP A 588 -29.73 19.00 9.27
CA ASP A 588 -30.58 19.46 10.37
C ASP A 588 -30.83 18.32 11.38
N ASP A 589 -30.70 17.05 10.98
CA ASP A 589 -30.77 15.86 11.85
C ASP A 589 -29.62 15.73 12.86
N ILE A 590 -28.53 16.48 12.67
CA ILE A 590 -27.39 16.48 13.61
C ILE A 590 -27.75 17.34 14.82
N ILE A 591 -27.72 16.76 16.03
CA ILE A 591 -27.97 17.51 17.27
C ILE A 591 -26.88 18.57 17.46
N GLY A 592 -27.29 19.84 17.64
CA GLY A 592 -26.38 20.97 17.83
C GLY A 592 -25.61 21.37 16.57
N MET A 593 -24.47 22.06 16.74
CA MET A 593 -23.55 22.52 15.69
C MET A 593 -24.12 23.56 14.71
N ASP A 594 -25.03 24.41 15.15
CA ASP A 594 -25.74 25.35 14.27
C ASP A 594 -24.80 26.28 13.50
N GLN A 595 -23.74 26.76 14.15
CA GLN A 595 -22.71 27.58 13.50
C GLN A 595 -21.98 26.82 12.37
N VAL A 596 -21.73 25.52 12.56
CA VAL A 596 -21.09 24.68 11.53
C VAL A 596 -22.03 24.47 10.36
N LYS A 597 -23.32 24.20 10.63
CA LYS A 597 -24.35 24.07 9.59
C LYS A 597 -24.46 25.33 8.73
N GLU A 598 -24.44 26.51 9.35
CA GLU A 598 -24.43 27.78 8.61
C GLU A 598 -23.17 27.96 7.76
N GLN A 599 -21.99 27.63 8.30
CA GLN A 599 -20.74 27.69 7.55
C GLN A 599 -20.73 26.72 6.36
N LEU A 600 -21.22 25.50 6.55
CA LEU A 600 -21.37 24.51 5.47
C LEU A 600 -22.35 24.98 4.39
N LYS A 601 -23.51 25.53 4.79
CA LYS A 601 -24.49 26.14 3.88
C LYS A 601 -23.87 27.30 3.09
N SER A 602 -23.03 28.12 3.72
CA SER A 602 -22.30 29.22 3.08
C SER A 602 -21.26 28.73 2.05
N ILE A 603 -20.44 27.73 2.41
CA ILE A 603 -19.47 27.11 1.50
C ILE A 603 -20.20 26.52 0.29
N ALA A 604 -21.26 25.75 0.52
CA ALA A 604 -22.08 25.16 -0.55
C ALA A 604 -22.64 26.22 -1.51
N LYS A 605 -23.18 27.32 -0.96
CA LYS A 605 -23.71 28.44 -1.75
C LYS A 605 -22.64 29.12 -2.60
N LYS A 606 -21.43 29.31 -2.05
CA LYS A 606 -20.31 29.93 -2.77
C LYS A 606 -19.88 29.08 -3.96
N VAL A 607 -19.73 27.77 -3.77
CA VAL A 607 -19.33 26.86 -4.85
C VAL A 607 -20.39 26.76 -5.93
N ARG A 608 -21.68 26.70 -5.56
CA ARG A 608 -22.81 26.73 -6.50
C ARG A 608 -22.80 27.98 -7.38
N ASN A 609 -22.53 29.15 -6.79
CA ASN A 609 -22.48 30.41 -7.51
C ASN A 609 -21.27 30.52 -8.45
N GLU A 610 -20.09 30.06 -8.03
CA GLU A 610 -18.89 30.03 -8.89
C GLU A 610 -19.09 29.10 -10.10
N ARG A 611 -19.72 27.94 -9.89
CA ARG A 611 -20.07 27.01 -10.98
C ARG A 611 -21.06 27.63 -11.98
N ARG A 612 -22.12 28.27 -11.48
CA ARG A 612 -23.10 28.96 -12.34
C ARG A 612 -22.45 30.08 -13.16
N ARG A 613 -21.42 30.76 -12.63
CA ARG A 613 -20.63 31.76 -13.36
C ARG A 613 -19.77 31.13 -14.45
N ALA A 614 -19.15 29.98 -14.19
CA ALA A 614 -18.37 29.22 -15.17
C ALA A 614 -19.25 28.70 -16.33
N GLU A 615 -20.43 28.16 -16.02
CA GLU A 615 -21.41 27.69 -17.03
C GLU A 615 -21.94 28.84 -17.91
N MET A 616 -21.98 30.07 -17.38
CA MET A 616 -22.38 31.28 -18.11
C MET A 616 -21.21 31.97 -18.85
N GLY A 617 -20.02 31.36 -18.91
CA GLY A 617 -18.86 31.89 -19.62
C GLY A 617 -18.20 33.12 -18.96
N ALA A 618 -18.59 33.46 -17.72
CA ALA A 618 -18.11 34.63 -16.99
C ALA A 618 -17.00 34.24 -15.98
N GLY A 619 -15.82 33.91 -16.50
CA GLY A 619 -14.59 33.67 -15.72
C GLY A 619 -13.90 32.34 -16.05
N ASN A 620 -12.57 32.29 -15.91
CA ASN A 620 -11.82 31.04 -15.99
C ASN A 620 -12.38 30.07 -14.94
N ALA A 621 -12.86 28.91 -15.38
CA ALA A 621 -13.34 27.83 -14.53
C ALA A 621 -12.18 27.17 -13.77
N SER A 622 -11.48 27.94 -12.95
CA SER A 622 -10.57 27.37 -11.97
C SER A 622 -11.44 26.89 -10.82
N LEU A 623 -11.69 25.58 -10.73
CA LEU A 623 -12.27 24.97 -9.53
C LEU A 623 -11.49 25.48 -8.32
N THR A 624 -12.17 26.18 -7.42
CA THR A 624 -11.56 26.68 -6.20
C THR A 624 -11.06 25.49 -5.39
N ASN A 625 -9.77 25.45 -5.08
CA ASN A 625 -9.21 24.43 -4.20
C ASN A 625 -9.79 24.60 -2.80
N ILE A 626 -10.72 23.72 -2.43
CA ILE A 626 -11.36 23.72 -1.12
C ILE A 626 -10.62 22.69 -0.26
N HIS A 627 -9.87 23.17 0.73
CA HIS A 627 -9.36 22.33 1.82
C HIS A 627 -9.81 22.95 3.14
N ILE A 628 -10.19 22.10 4.09
CA ILE A 628 -10.90 22.51 5.31
C ILE A 628 -10.09 22.08 6.52
N ALA A 629 -9.93 22.98 7.48
CA ALA A 629 -9.45 22.66 8.82
C ALA A 629 -10.64 22.63 9.78
N ILE A 630 -10.89 21.48 10.40
CA ILE A 630 -11.95 21.29 11.40
C ILE A 630 -11.28 21.24 12.78
N THR A 631 -11.66 22.16 13.66
CA THR A 631 -11.12 22.23 15.02
C THR A 631 -12.20 21.98 16.05
N GLY A 632 -11.86 21.31 17.14
CA GLY A 632 -12.80 21.07 18.25
C GLY A 632 -12.29 19.98 19.19
N ASN A 633 -12.88 19.91 20.38
CA ASN A 633 -12.51 18.93 21.40
C ASN A 633 -12.83 17.48 20.97
N PRO A 634 -12.29 16.46 21.67
CA PRO A 634 -12.58 15.06 21.37
C PRO A 634 -14.08 14.79 21.53
N GLY A 635 -14.64 13.94 20.66
CA GLY A 635 -16.05 13.59 20.72
C GLY A 635 -17.03 14.68 20.28
N THR A 636 -16.57 15.80 19.69
CA THR A 636 -17.45 16.83 19.08
C THR A 636 -17.94 16.46 17.68
N GLY A 637 -17.60 15.28 17.13
CA GLY A 637 -18.13 14.80 15.86
C GLY A 637 -17.36 15.23 14.59
N LYS A 638 -16.09 15.65 14.69
CA LYS A 638 -15.22 16.05 13.56
C LYS A 638 -15.28 15.08 12.36
N THR A 639 -15.10 13.79 12.60
CA THR A 639 -15.15 12.73 11.57
C THR A 639 -16.54 12.60 10.94
N MET A 640 -17.60 12.76 11.74
CA MET A 640 -18.98 12.72 11.25
C MET A 640 -19.27 13.89 10.30
N ILE A 641 -18.76 15.09 10.61
CA ILE A 641 -18.86 16.24 9.72
C ILE A 641 -18.11 16.01 8.41
N ALA A 642 -16.91 15.41 8.45
CA ALA A 642 -16.17 15.06 7.25
C ALA A 642 -16.96 14.10 6.34
N LYS A 643 -17.62 13.07 6.91
CA LYS A 643 -18.50 12.15 6.16
C LYS A 643 -19.65 12.86 5.48
N ARG A 644 -20.30 13.80 6.18
CA ARG A 644 -21.39 14.59 5.61
C ARG A 644 -20.91 15.55 4.53
N LEU A 645 -19.76 16.19 4.73
CA LEU A 645 -19.09 17.01 3.71
C LEU A 645 -18.87 16.24 2.41
N GLY A 646 -18.48 14.95 2.49
CA GLY A 646 -18.29 14.10 1.31
C GLY A 646 -19.58 13.92 0.51
N GLN A 647 -20.68 13.64 1.20
CA GLN A 647 -22.01 13.52 0.60
C GLN A 647 -22.47 14.84 -0.04
N VAL A 648 -22.28 15.94 0.67
CA VAL A 648 -22.62 17.31 0.24
C VAL A 648 -21.83 17.69 -1.01
N PHE A 649 -20.52 17.45 -1.05
CA PHE A 649 -19.68 17.75 -2.20
C PHE A 649 -19.95 16.84 -3.41
N ARG A 650 -20.37 15.59 -3.20
CA ARG A 650 -20.85 14.72 -4.28
C ARG A 650 -22.16 15.25 -4.88
N ALA A 651 -23.12 15.60 -4.04
CA ALA A 651 -24.41 16.15 -4.49
C ALA A 651 -24.26 17.47 -5.26
N MET A 652 -23.25 18.28 -4.91
CA MET A 652 -22.90 19.49 -5.65
C MET A 652 -22.06 19.24 -6.91
N GLY A 653 -21.66 18.00 -7.18
CA GLY A 653 -20.79 17.62 -8.29
C GLY A 653 -19.40 18.25 -8.20
N ILE A 654 -18.92 18.53 -6.98
CA ILE A 654 -17.54 18.94 -6.68
C ILE A 654 -16.64 17.70 -6.61
N LEU A 655 -17.18 16.61 -6.06
CA LEU A 655 -16.52 15.31 -5.93
C LEU A 655 -17.30 14.25 -6.71
N SER A 656 -16.62 13.26 -7.28
CA SER A 656 -17.24 12.22 -8.10
C SER A 656 -17.88 11.08 -7.28
N LYS A 657 -17.34 10.76 -6.09
CA LYS A 657 -17.73 9.61 -5.25
C LYS A 657 -18.23 10.00 -3.86
N GLY A 658 -17.66 11.06 -3.26
CA GLY A 658 -18.06 11.58 -1.95
C GLY A 658 -17.71 10.71 -0.73
N HIS A 659 -16.88 9.69 -0.91
CA HIS A 659 -16.37 8.86 0.19
C HIS A 659 -15.32 9.60 1.02
N VAL A 660 -15.03 9.11 2.23
CA VAL A 660 -14.01 9.68 3.11
C VAL A 660 -12.97 8.62 3.42
N VAL A 661 -11.70 8.95 3.20
CA VAL A 661 -10.54 8.15 3.57
C VAL A 661 -9.93 8.75 4.82
N GLU A 662 -10.02 8.01 5.93
CA GLU A 662 -9.52 8.44 7.23
C GLU A 662 -8.05 7.97 7.39
N ARG A 663 -7.18 8.86 7.88
CA ARG A 663 -5.77 8.61 8.18
C ARG A 663 -5.35 9.27 9.48
N GLU A 664 -4.45 8.61 10.19
CA GLU A 664 -3.82 9.10 11.42
C GLU A 664 -2.28 9.05 11.27
N ARG A 665 -1.55 9.73 12.16
CA ARG A 665 -0.06 9.73 12.17
C ARG A 665 0.52 8.32 12.08
N LYS A 666 0.00 7.38 12.86
CA LYS A 666 0.50 5.99 12.91
C LYS A 666 0.43 5.32 11.53
N THR A 667 -0.66 5.52 10.79
CA THR A 667 -0.86 4.91 9.47
C THR A 667 0.03 5.54 8.40
N LEU A 668 0.39 6.81 8.56
CA LEU A 668 1.19 7.54 7.59
C LEU A 668 2.72 7.36 7.80
N LEU A 669 3.18 7.22 9.05
CA LEU A 669 4.61 7.25 9.39
C LEU A 669 5.21 5.91 9.88
N ASN A 670 4.44 4.85 10.14
CA ASN A 670 5.00 3.60 10.73
C ASN A 670 5.64 2.60 9.75
N SER A 671 5.71 2.91 8.45
CA SER A 671 6.44 2.09 7.49
C SER A 671 7.85 2.67 7.36
N TYR A 672 8.89 1.83 7.29
CA TYR A 672 10.33 2.12 7.10
C TYR A 672 10.76 3.58 6.78
N ALA A 673 11.89 4.03 7.34
CA ALA A 673 12.47 5.37 7.11
C ALA A 673 12.42 5.77 5.62
N ASN A 674 11.96 6.99 5.31
CA ASN A 674 11.68 7.54 3.97
C ASN A 674 10.40 7.07 3.25
N SER A 675 9.51 6.29 3.87
CA SER A 675 8.26 5.86 3.22
C SER A 675 7.06 6.81 3.40
N ALA A 676 7.17 7.79 4.28
CA ALA A 676 6.05 8.66 4.70
C ALA A 676 5.42 9.45 3.54
N GLY A 677 6.23 9.94 2.60
CA GLY A 677 5.73 10.58 1.37
C GLY A 677 4.94 9.62 0.48
N ILE A 678 5.40 8.38 0.34
CA ILE A 678 4.71 7.33 -0.44
C ILE A 678 3.37 6.97 0.21
N ASN A 679 3.33 6.87 1.53
CA ASN A 679 2.10 6.55 2.27
C ASN A 679 1.08 7.68 2.16
N MET A 680 1.53 8.94 2.17
CA MET A 680 0.67 10.09 1.90
C MET A 680 0.14 10.09 0.47
N ASP A 681 0.98 9.81 -0.53
CA ASP A 681 0.55 9.70 -1.93
C ASP A 681 -0.53 8.63 -2.10
N LYS A 682 -0.33 7.45 -1.50
CA LYS A 682 -1.34 6.37 -1.48
C LYS A 682 -2.64 6.80 -0.82
N ALA A 683 -2.56 7.48 0.33
CA ALA A 683 -3.75 7.99 1.02
C ALA A 683 -4.53 8.99 0.15
N VAL A 684 -3.82 9.85 -0.58
CA VAL A 684 -4.45 10.77 -1.53
C VAL A 684 -5.06 10.02 -2.72
N ASP A 685 -4.38 9.01 -3.27
CA ASP A 685 -4.91 8.19 -4.37
C ASP A 685 -6.22 7.49 -3.97
N GLU A 686 -6.29 6.93 -2.76
CA GLU A 686 -7.51 6.34 -2.22
C GLU A 686 -8.62 7.39 -2.03
N ALA A 687 -8.26 8.64 -1.71
CA ALA A 687 -9.21 9.73 -1.49
C ALA A 687 -9.71 10.40 -2.79
N MET A 688 -9.24 9.98 -3.96
CA MET A 688 -9.61 10.60 -5.24
C MET A 688 -11.10 10.48 -5.54
N GLY A 689 -11.73 11.61 -5.84
CA GLY A 689 -13.19 11.74 -5.97
C GLY A 689 -13.93 11.81 -4.63
N GLY A 690 -13.20 11.90 -3.52
CA GLY A 690 -13.69 11.92 -2.14
C GLY A 690 -12.93 12.92 -1.26
N ILE A 691 -12.92 12.65 0.04
CA ILE A 691 -12.25 13.46 1.06
C ILE A 691 -11.10 12.65 1.68
N LEU A 692 -9.91 13.25 1.76
CA LEU A 692 -8.84 12.78 2.63
C LEU A 692 -8.99 13.45 4.00
N PHE A 693 -9.39 12.68 5.01
CA PHE A 693 -9.52 13.13 6.38
C PHE A 693 -8.29 12.71 7.20
N ILE A 694 -7.55 13.69 7.70
CA ILE A 694 -6.37 13.47 8.56
C ILE A 694 -6.75 13.88 9.98
N ASP A 695 -6.94 12.91 10.86
CA ASP A 695 -7.21 13.19 12.27
C ASP A 695 -5.92 13.50 13.03
N GLU A 696 -6.05 14.38 14.03
CA GLU A 696 -4.95 14.95 14.80
C GLU A 696 -3.75 15.37 13.94
N ALA A 697 -4.00 16.12 12.85
CA ALA A 697 -3.00 16.40 11.83
C ALA A 697 -1.73 17.10 12.36
N TYR A 698 -1.83 17.84 13.46
CA TYR A 698 -0.71 18.46 14.16
C TYR A 698 0.33 17.44 14.65
N ASN A 699 -0.08 16.18 14.85
CA ASN A 699 0.83 15.10 15.19
C ASN A 699 1.78 14.79 14.03
N LEU A 700 1.48 15.07 12.75
CA LEU A 700 2.39 14.80 11.63
C LEU A 700 3.75 15.47 11.80
N ILE A 701 3.76 16.69 12.34
CA ILE A 701 4.99 17.41 12.70
C ILE A 701 4.83 17.92 14.15
N PRO A 702 5.32 17.15 15.15
CA PRO A 702 5.21 17.56 16.55
C PRO A 702 6.04 18.82 16.78
N MET A 703 5.42 19.90 17.27
CA MET A 703 6.07 21.21 17.44
C MET A 703 6.84 21.34 18.78
N ASN A 704 6.79 20.33 19.64
CA ASN A 704 7.30 20.39 21.02
C ASN A 704 8.78 20.02 21.21
N THR A 705 9.51 19.71 20.12
CA THR A 705 10.93 19.31 20.21
C THR A 705 11.82 20.32 19.49
N PRO A 706 12.46 21.27 20.20
CA PRO A 706 13.37 22.22 19.58
C PRO A 706 14.61 21.48 19.03
N GLY A 707 14.76 21.45 17.70
CA GLY A 707 16.01 21.03 17.04
C GLY A 707 15.99 19.73 16.23
N GLN A 708 14.91 18.95 16.24
CA GLN A 708 14.72 17.81 15.31
C GLN A 708 13.34 17.91 14.67
N LYS A 709 13.28 18.43 13.42
CA LYS A 709 12.11 18.20 12.59
C LYS A 709 12.13 16.73 12.17
N ASP A 710 11.08 16.01 12.52
CA ASP A 710 10.84 14.65 12.05
C ASP A 710 10.83 14.65 10.51
N ALA A 711 11.90 14.13 9.89
CA ALA A 711 12.10 14.19 8.45
C ALA A 711 10.97 13.48 7.69
N ASP A 712 10.43 12.41 8.26
CA ASP A 712 9.31 11.65 7.71
C ASP A 712 7.99 12.47 7.78
N GLY A 713 7.77 13.18 8.89
CA GLY A 713 6.64 14.10 9.04
C GLY A 713 6.65 15.25 8.05
N VAL A 714 7.83 15.85 7.82
CA VAL A 714 8.02 16.91 6.81
C VAL A 714 7.77 16.37 5.41
N ALA A 715 8.33 15.21 5.07
CA ALA A 715 8.14 14.57 3.76
C ALA A 715 6.66 14.26 3.47
N ALA A 716 5.90 13.80 4.47
CA ALA A 716 4.46 13.57 4.33
C ALA A 716 3.68 14.87 4.03
N VAL A 717 3.98 15.96 4.74
CA VAL A 717 3.33 17.26 4.51
C VAL A 717 3.69 17.85 3.14
N GLU A 718 4.94 17.71 2.70
CA GLU A 718 5.38 18.15 1.37
C GLU A 718 4.71 17.35 0.24
N ALA A 719 4.59 16.02 0.40
CA ALA A 719 3.85 15.17 -0.53
C ALA A 719 2.39 15.62 -0.62
N LEU A 720 1.70 15.80 0.52
CA LEU A 720 0.33 16.30 0.56
C LEU A 720 0.19 17.65 -0.17
N MET A 721 1.08 18.60 0.09
CA MET A 721 1.09 19.93 -0.55
C MET A 721 1.28 19.87 -2.07
N THR A 722 2.15 18.97 -2.52
CA THR A 722 2.39 18.71 -3.94
C THR A 722 1.12 18.17 -4.59
N ARG A 723 0.47 17.19 -3.95
CA ARG A 723 -0.78 16.59 -4.44
C ARG A 723 -1.96 17.57 -4.42
N MET A 724 -2.10 18.39 -3.39
CA MET A 724 -3.11 19.46 -3.33
C MET A 724 -2.96 20.49 -4.46
N SER A 725 -1.76 20.61 -5.05
CA SER A 725 -1.51 21.51 -6.17
C SER A 725 -1.68 20.79 -7.53
N ASN A 726 -1.14 19.58 -7.69
CA ASN A 726 -1.18 18.84 -8.95
C ASN A 726 -2.53 18.17 -9.25
N ASP A 727 -3.27 17.80 -8.20
CA ASP A 727 -4.58 17.15 -8.29
C ASP A 727 -5.71 18.04 -7.75
N ALA A 728 -5.52 19.36 -7.93
CA ALA A 728 -6.49 20.40 -7.66
C ALA A 728 -7.88 20.05 -8.22
N GLY A 729 -8.91 20.13 -7.36
CA GLY A 729 -10.30 19.83 -7.72
C GLY A 729 -10.67 18.35 -7.84
N LYS A 730 -9.73 17.40 -7.68
CA LYS A 730 -10.02 15.95 -7.75
C LYS A 730 -10.35 15.32 -6.39
N PHE A 731 -9.90 15.94 -5.29
CA PHE A 731 -10.18 15.51 -3.93
C PHE A 731 -10.18 16.73 -3.00
N VAL A 732 -10.77 16.58 -1.81
CA VAL A 732 -10.72 17.60 -0.75
C VAL A 732 -9.92 17.07 0.44
N THR A 733 -9.05 17.90 1.00
CA THR A 733 -8.34 17.55 2.24
C THR A 733 -9.05 18.18 3.42
N VAL A 734 -9.35 17.37 4.42
CA VAL A 734 -9.86 17.82 5.72
C VAL A 734 -8.84 17.45 6.80
N ILE A 735 -8.28 18.45 7.47
CA ILE A 735 -7.42 18.22 8.64
C ILE A 735 -8.21 18.50 9.91
N ALA A 736 -8.09 17.62 10.91
CA ALA A 736 -8.80 17.71 12.17
C ALA A 736 -7.85 17.73 13.37
N GLY A 737 -8.28 18.42 14.45
CA GLY A 737 -7.54 18.44 15.70
C GLY A 737 -8.05 19.50 16.69
N TYR A 738 -7.27 19.73 17.74
CA TYR A 738 -7.52 20.80 18.69
C TYR A 738 -7.23 22.17 18.07
N LYS A 739 -7.90 23.21 18.58
CA LYS A 739 -7.90 24.54 17.95
C LYS A 739 -6.50 25.16 17.89
N GLN A 740 -5.79 25.21 19.02
CA GLN A 740 -4.48 25.88 19.08
C GLN A 740 -3.44 25.09 18.26
N GLU A 741 -3.48 23.78 18.34
CA GLU A 741 -2.54 22.84 17.74
C GLU A 741 -2.67 22.81 16.22
N ILE A 742 -3.90 22.87 15.68
CA ILE A 742 -4.12 23.01 14.24
C ILE A 742 -3.74 24.41 13.75
N GLU A 743 -4.03 25.46 14.52
CA GLU A 743 -3.60 26.82 14.17
C GLU A 743 -2.06 26.92 14.11
N GLU A 744 -1.37 26.37 15.09
CA GLU A 744 0.10 26.26 15.13
C GLU A 744 0.65 25.38 14.00
N PHE A 745 0.03 24.23 13.74
CA PHE A 745 0.42 23.36 12.64
C PHE A 745 0.33 24.08 11.29
N ILE A 746 -0.80 24.75 11.01
CA ILE A 746 -0.99 25.50 9.76
C ILE A 746 -0.02 26.69 9.65
N ALA A 747 0.33 27.33 10.77
CA ALA A 747 1.23 28.48 10.80
C ALA A 747 2.71 28.08 10.65
N ASN A 748 3.13 27.00 11.31
CA ASN A 748 4.55 26.69 11.54
C ASN A 748 5.06 25.45 10.78
N ALA A 749 4.19 24.53 10.34
CA ALA A 749 4.61 23.32 9.63
C ALA A 749 5.16 23.62 8.23
N ASN A 750 4.40 24.38 7.43
CA ASN A 750 4.80 24.81 6.10
C ASN A 750 4.03 26.10 5.71
N PRO A 751 4.70 27.16 5.22
CA PRO A 751 4.05 28.41 4.79
C PRO A 751 2.94 28.22 3.75
N GLY A 752 2.99 27.16 2.96
CA GLY A 752 2.00 26.82 1.94
C GLY A 752 0.66 26.35 2.50
N LEU A 753 0.63 25.74 3.70
CA LEU A 753 -0.60 25.21 4.31
C LEU A 753 -1.62 26.33 4.60
N SER A 754 -1.14 27.45 5.13
CA SER A 754 -1.97 28.63 5.42
C SER A 754 -2.71 29.16 4.19
N ARG A 755 -2.14 29.00 2.99
CA ARG A 755 -2.75 29.44 1.72
C ARG A 755 -3.77 28.45 1.14
N ARG A 756 -3.69 27.18 1.54
CA ARG A 756 -4.54 26.10 1.01
C ARG A 756 -5.72 25.79 1.93
N PHE A 757 -5.53 25.89 3.25
CA PHE A 757 -6.57 25.71 4.27
C PHE A 757 -7.22 27.06 4.63
N THR A 758 -7.94 27.64 3.69
CA THR A 758 -8.62 28.93 3.85
C THR A 758 -9.92 28.81 4.65
N HIS A 759 -10.53 27.62 4.67
CA HIS A 759 -11.76 27.35 5.41
C HIS A 759 -11.44 26.72 6.76
N ARG A 760 -11.76 27.43 7.85
CA ARG A 760 -11.60 26.95 9.24
C ARG A 760 -12.97 26.83 9.89
N ILE A 761 -13.32 25.62 10.28
CA ILE A 761 -14.58 25.31 10.95
C ILE A 761 -14.24 24.97 12.40
N HIS A 762 -14.83 25.69 13.35
CA HIS A 762 -14.72 25.37 14.77
C HIS A 762 -16.01 24.70 15.23
N ILE A 763 -15.88 23.54 15.89
CA ILE A 763 -16.99 22.85 16.53
C ILE A 763 -16.89 23.11 18.03
N ASP A 764 -17.87 23.83 18.55
CA ASP A 764 -18.03 24.04 19.98
C ASP A 764 -18.38 22.74 20.70
N ASP A 765 -18.07 22.67 22.00
CA ASP A 765 -18.58 21.58 22.85
C ASP A 765 -20.11 21.58 22.87
N TYR A 766 -20.71 20.41 22.98
CA TYR A 766 -22.15 20.27 23.13
C TYR A 766 -22.64 20.94 24.42
N SER A 767 -23.84 21.54 24.35
CA SER A 767 -24.55 22.00 25.54
C SER A 767 -25.02 20.81 26.40
N ALA A 768 -25.41 21.06 27.65
CA ALA A 768 -25.99 20.03 28.50
C ALA A 768 -27.24 19.40 27.84
N ASP A 769 -28.09 20.23 27.24
CA ASP A 769 -29.28 19.78 26.51
C ASP A 769 -28.94 18.90 25.29
N ASP A 770 -27.89 19.25 24.55
CA ASP A 770 -27.43 18.46 23.41
C ASP A 770 -26.88 17.10 23.87
N LEU A 771 -26.13 17.06 24.96
CA LEU A 771 -25.60 15.83 25.54
C LEU A 771 -26.72 14.92 26.08
N VAL A 772 -27.77 15.49 26.68
CA VAL A 772 -28.99 14.74 27.07
C VAL A 772 -29.65 14.12 25.84
N LYS A 773 -29.80 14.89 24.75
CA LYS A 773 -30.37 14.36 23.49
C LYS A 773 -29.50 13.25 22.90
N ILE A 774 -28.17 13.37 22.94
CA ILE A 774 -27.24 12.32 22.49
C ILE A 774 -27.41 11.05 23.34
N PHE A 775 -27.57 11.18 24.65
CA PHE A 775 -27.84 10.03 25.53
C PHE A 775 -29.17 9.35 25.16
N LYS A 776 -30.23 10.13 24.97
CA LYS A 776 -31.54 9.61 24.53
C LYS A 776 -31.46 8.89 23.18
N GLN A 777 -30.67 9.39 22.23
CA GLN A 777 -30.44 8.67 20.97
C GLN A 777 -29.77 7.29 21.17
N GLN A 778 -28.93 7.11 22.19
CA GLN A 778 -28.35 5.80 22.51
C GLN A 778 -29.38 4.87 23.17
N VAL A 779 -30.23 5.42 24.05
CA VAL A 779 -31.37 4.73 24.64
C VAL A 779 -32.30 4.19 23.54
N ASP A 780 -32.69 5.04 22.58
CA ASP A 780 -33.56 4.66 21.46
C ASP A 780 -32.91 3.59 20.56
N LYS A 781 -31.63 3.77 20.20
CA LYS A 781 -30.88 2.80 19.39
C LYS A 781 -30.72 1.44 20.07
N GLY A 782 -30.55 1.44 21.39
CA GLY A 782 -30.46 0.24 22.21
C GLY A 782 -31.81 -0.39 22.55
N GLN A 783 -32.93 0.22 22.09
CA GLN A 783 -34.30 -0.21 22.42
C GLN A 783 -34.62 -0.18 23.93
N TYR A 784 -34.01 0.77 24.66
CA TYR A 784 -34.31 1.03 26.08
C TYR A 784 -35.30 2.19 26.23
N HIS A 785 -35.82 2.37 27.44
CA HIS A 785 -36.70 3.48 27.81
C HIS A 785 -36.29 4.02 29.19
N LEU A 786 -36.31 5.35 29.36
CA LEU A 786 -36.01 6.02 30.63
C LEU A 786 -37.29 6.27 31.43
N THR A 787 -37.26 5.97 32.74
CA THR A 787 -38.29 6.46 33.66
C THR A 787 -38.18 7.98 33.86
N PRO A 788 -39.27 8.70 34.21
CA PRO A 788 -39.23 10.15 34.44
C PRO A 788 -38.20 10.61 35.49
N ASP A 789 -38.02 9.80 36.54
CA ASP A 789 -37.05 10.08 37.60
C ASP A 789 -35.60 9.86 37.12
N ALA A 790 -35.36 8.83 36.30
CA ALA A 790 -34.07 8.60 35.66
C ALA A 790 -33.70 9.75 34.71
N GLU A 791 -34.66 10.26 33.93
CA GLU A 791 -34.43 11.41 33.05
C GLU A 791 -34.03 12.66 33.85
N THR A 792 -34.69 12.91 34.98
CA THR A 792 -34.37 14.05 35.84
C THR A 792 -32.96 13.96 36.43
N LEU A 793 -32.54 12.77 36.88
CA LEU A 793 -31.19 12.54 37.40
C LEU A 793 -30.12 12.61 36.30
N LEU A 794 -30.43 12.08 35.11
CA LEU A 794 -29.55 12.14 33.94
C LEU A 794 -29.23 13.60 33.57
N THR A 795 -30.25 14.46 33.50
CA THR A 795 -30.06 15.89 33.21
C THR A 795 -29.15 16.54 34.24
N ARG A 796 -29.40 16.32 35.53
CA ARG A 796 -28.54 16.86 36.61
C ARG A 796 -27.10 16.35 36.53
N LYS A 797 -26.92 15.07 36.20
CA LYS A 797 -25.58 14.49 36.06
C LYS A 797 -24.82 15.13 34.90
N ILE A 798 -25.50 15.32 33.76
CA ILE A 798 -24.89 15.93 32.58
C ILE A 798 -24.59 17.42 32.84
N GLU A 799 -25.47 18.16 33.52
CA GLU A 799 -25.20 19.54 33.95
C GLU A 799 -23.97 19.64 34.86
N GLU A 800 -23.83 18.73 35.83
CA GLU A 800 -22.63 18.63 36.68
C GLU A 800 -21.37 18.40 35.82
N MET A 801 -21.43 17.47 34.85
CA MET A 801 -20.30 17.16 33.96
C MET A 801 -19.92 18.34 33.07
N VAL A 802 -20.89 19.11 32.57
CA VAL A 802 -20.66 20.30 31.73
C VAL A 802 -20.13 21.47 32.53
N THR A 803 -20.59 21.66 33.77
CA THR A 803 -20.12 22.78 34.62
C THR A 803 -18.69 22.56 35.13
N THR A 804 -18.34 21.31 35.44
CA THR A 804 -17.00 20.88 35.88
C THR A 804 -16.05 20.53 34.74
N LYS A 805 -16.48 20.71 33.48
CA LYS A 805 -15.70 20.29 32.31
C LYS A 805 -14.35 21.01 32.21
N SER A 806 -13.30 20.21 31.97
CA SER A 806 -11.96 20.69 31.64
C SER A 806 -11.88 21.10 30.17
N LYS A 807 -10.73 21.67 29.77
CA LYS A 807 -10.48 22.12 28.39
C LYS A 807 -10.60 20.98 27.35
N ASN A 808 -10.43 19.72 27.75
CA ASN A 808 -10.45 18.53 26.88
C ASN A 808 -11.63 17.59 27.20
N PHE A 809 -12.81 18.14 27.41
CA PHE A 809 -14.00 17.34 27.70
C PHE A 809 -14.35 16.41 26.52
N GLY A 810 -14.56 15.12 26.79
CA GLY A 810 -14.78 14.09 25.77
C GLY A 810 -16.15 14.13 25.07
N ASN A 811 -17.01 15.11 25.38
CA ASN A 811 -18.29 15.38 24.72
C ASN A 811 -19.15 14.11 24.53
N ALA A 812 -19.52 13.76 23.29
CA ALA A 812 -20.34 12.58 23.01
C ALA A 812 -19.67 11.27 23.46
N GLY A 813 -18.34 11.21 23.45
CA GLY A 813 -17.59 10.07 23.98
C GLY A 813 -17.83 9.88 25.48
N THR A 814 -17.88 10.98 26.24
CA THR A 814 -18.22 10.94 27.67
C THR A 814 -19.66 10.45 27.89
N ILE A 815 -20.59 10.81 27.01
CA ILE A 815 -21.99 10.38 27.09
C ILE A 815 -22.15 8.90 26.72
N ILE A 816 -21.39 8.40 25.75
CA ILE A 816 -21.34 6.96 25.45
C ILE A 816 -20.81 6.19 26.66
N SER A 817 -19.75 6.67 27.30
CA SER A 817 -19.25 6.07 28.55
C SER A 817 -20.28 6.11 29.68
N LEU A 818 -21.00 7.23 29.83
CA LEU A 818 -22.08 7.38 30.81
C LEU A 818 -23.23 6.40 30.55
N PHE A 819 -23.61 6.23 29.29
CA PHE A 819 -24.64 5.27 28.88
C PHE A 819 -24.20 3.84 29.19
N ASN A 820 -22.97 3.45 28.81
CA ASN A 820 -22.44 2.12 29.12
C ASN A 820 -22.37 1.85 30.62
N GLU A 821 -21.99 2.84 31.44
CA GLU A 821 -22.02 2.71 32.91
C GLU A 821 -23.46 2.54 33.41
N THR A 822 -24.42 3.27 32.85
CA THR A 822 -25.84 3.17 33.19
C THR A 822 -26.37 1.76 32.90
N ILE A 823 -26.08 1.21 31.72
CA ILE A 823 -26.47 -0.16 31.35
C ILE A 823 -25.78 -1.19 32.23
N SER A 824 -24.51 -0.99 32.60
CA SER A 824 -23.82 -1.88 33.55
C SER A 824 -24.53 -1.92 34.90
N ARG A 825 -24.95 -0.77 35.43
CA ARG A 825 -25.68 -0.69 36.71
C ARG A 825 -27.06 -1.32 36.64
N GLN A 826 -27.75 -1.13 35.53
CA GLN A 826 -29.03 -1.82 35.26
C GLN A 826 -28.83 -3.34 35.26
N ALA A 827 -27.78 -3.85 34.61
CA ALA A 827 -27.47 -5.27 34.60
C ALA A 827 -27.15 -5.82 36.00
N ASP A 828 -26.44 -5.05 36.83
CA ASP A 828 -26.13 -5.42 38.22
C ASP A 828 -27.38 -5.43 39.12
N ARG A 829 -28.35 -4.56 38.82
CA ARG A 829 -29.63 -4.47 39.54
C ARG A 829 -30.58 -5.63 39.21
N LEU A 830 -30.63 -6.02 37.93
CA LEU A 830 -31.64 -6.97 37.45
C LEU A 830 -31.32 -8.43 37.82
N PRO A 831 -32.33 -9.23 38.22
CA PRO A 831 -32.15 -10.66 38.46
C PRO A 831 -32.02 -11.44 37.14
N TYR A 832 -31.49 -12.67 37.21
CA TYR A 832 -31.22 -13.50 36.03
C TYR A 832 -32.49 -13.86 35.22
N ASP A 833 -33.65 -13.86 35.86
CA ASP A 833 -34.96 -14.16 35.28
C ASP A 833 -35.79 -12.91 34.92
N ALA A 834 -35.13 -11.74 34.79
CA ALA A 834 -35.78 -10.49 34.40
C ALA A 834 -36.53 -10.60 33.07
N THR A 835 -37.72 -9.98 33.01
CA THR A 835 -38.56 -9.92 31.82
C THR A 835 -37.98 -8.97 30.76
N LEU A 836 -38.40 -9.12 29.50
CA LEU A 836 -38.00 -8.22 28.40
C LEU A 836 -38.31 -6.75 28.68
N GLU A 837 -39.41 -6.47 29.38
CA GLU A 837 -39.79 -5.11 29.75
C GLU A 837 -38.86 -4.53 30.83
N GLN A 838 -38.44 -5.34 31.80
CA GLN A 838 -37.45 -4.95 32.81
C GLN A 838 -36.05 -4.73 32.20
N LEU A 839 -35.65 -5.61 31.28
CA LEU A 839 -34.40 -5.47 30.53
C LEU A 839 -34.37 -4.19 29.67
N ALA A 840 -35.53 -3.74 29.19
CA ALA A 840 -35.66 -2.52 28.39
C ALA A 840 -35.87 -1.23 29.22
N THR A 841 -35.93 -1.28 30.55
CA THR A 841 -36.28 -0.12 31.39
C THR A 841 -35.10 0.36 32.25
N ILE A 842 -34.70 1.62 32.07
CA ILE A 842 -33.66 2.30 32.85
C ILE A 842 -34.32 3.12 33.97
N GLU A 843 -33.97 2.78 35.21
CA GLU A 843 -34.48 3.39 36.43
C GLU A 843 -33.51 4.42 37.02
N ALA A 844 -33.98 5.20 37.99
CA ALA A 844 -33.22 6.31 38.58
C ALA A 844 -31.90 5.85 39.23
N GLU A 845 -31.90 4.67 39.84
CA GLU A 845 -30.71 4.09 40.48
C GLU A 845 -29.65 3.58 39.50
N ASP A 846 -30.03 3.36 38.24
CA ASP A 846 -29.11 2.97 37.17
C ASP A 846 -28.23 4.16 36.75
N ILE A 847 -28.65 5.41 36.99
CA ILE A 847 -27.90 6.63 36.65
C ILE A 847 -26.76 6.86 37.66
N PRO A 848 -25.50 7.02 37.20
CA PRO A 848 -24.34 7.21 38.08
C PRO A 848 -24.22 8.63 38.66
N TYR A 849 -25.22 9.02 39.45
CA TYR A 849 -25.30 10.30 40.13
C TYR A 849 -25.46 10.14 41.64
N ASN A 850 -24.42 10.52 42.39
CA ASN A 850 -24.50 10.66 43.83
C ASN A 850 -24.76 12.13 44.17
N PRO A 851 -25.99 12.52 44.57
CA PRO A 851 -26.24 13.89 45.00
C PRO A 851 -25.34 14.21 46.21
N PRO A 852 -24.58 15.32 46.21
CA PRO A 852 -23.85 15.74 47.39
C PRO A 852 -24.83 15.96 48.55
N LYS A 853 -24.41 15.68 49.79
CA LYS A 853 -25.22 15.99 50.98
C LYS A 853 -25.62 17.46 50.92
N LYS A 854 -26.92 17.74 50.77
CA LYS A 854 -27.45 19.10 50.96
C LYS A 854 -27.20 19.48 52.41
N VAL A 855 -26.22 20.34 52.63
CA VAL A 855 -26.10 21.07 53.89
C VAL A 855 -27.18 22.14 53.84
N ASP A 856 -28.00 22.23 54.87
CA ASP A 856 -28.99 23.31 54.94
C ASP A 856 -28.27 24.63 55.26
N MET A 857 -28.75 25.73 54.70
CA MET A 857 -28.27 27.07 55.04
C MET A 857 -28.35 27.33 56.55
N SER A 858 -29.37 26.79 57.23
CA SER A 858 -29.47 26.83 58.70
C SER A 858 -28.33 26.08 59.40
N GLU A 859 -27.89 24.96 58.84
CA GLU A 859 -26.80 24.14 59.37
C GLU A 859 -25.44 24.84 59.16
N CYS A 860 -25.22 25.44 57.99
CA CYS A 860 -24.04 26.27 57.71
C CYS A 860 -23.90 27.43 58.73
N MET A 861 -25.02 28.10 59.04
CA MET A 861 -25.00 29.20 60.02
C MET A 861 -24.75 28.71 61.44
N LYS A 862 -25.31 27.56 61.83
CA LYS A 862 -25.00 26.93 63.14
C LYS A 862 -23.53 26.54 63.24
N GLU A 863 -22.95 26.01 62.17
CA GLU A 863 -21.53 25.68 62.11
C GLU A 863 -20.67 26.94 62.30
N LEU A 864 -21.00 28.03 61.59
CA LEU A 864 -20.35 29.33 61.75
C LEU A 864 -20.47 29.87 63.19
N ASP A 865 -21.66 29.77 63.79
CA ASP A 865 -21.92 30.24 65.15
C ASP A 865 -21.13 29.45 66.20
N SER A 866 -20.90 28.16 65.97
CA SER A 866 -20.17 27.27 66.87
C SER A 866 -18.68 27.59 67.02
N LEU A 867 -18.09 28.31 66.05
CA LEU A 867 -16.71 28.76 66.10
C LEU A 867 -16.50 29.73 67.27
N VAL A 868 -15.41 29.60 68.01
CA VAL A 868 -15.09 30.53 69.11
C VAL A 868 -14.71 31.89 68.51
N GLY A 869 -15.16 32.99 69.13
CA GLY A 869 -14.80 34.34 68.73
C GLY A 869 -15.25 34.72 67.31
N LEU A 870 -14.36 35.38 66.56
CA LEU A 870 -14.53 35.75 65.14
C LEU A 870 -15.76 36.60 64.82
N LYS A 871 -16.18 37.48 65.75
CA LYS A 871 -17.42 38.26 65.62
C LYS A 871 -17.52 39.01 64.29
N ALA A 872 -16.48 39.75 63.91
CA ALA A 872 -16.43 40.50 62.66
C ALA A 872 -16.53 39.60 61.41
N VAL A 873 -15.89 38.42 61.44
CA VAL A 873 -15.96 37.44 60.34
C VAL A 873 -17.36 36.85 60.23
N LYS A 874 -17.98 36.48 61.36
CA LYS A 874 -19.35 35.95 61.39
C LYS A 874 -20.33 36.96 60.82
N GLU A 875 -20.21 38.24 61.18
CA GLU A 875 -21.03 39.32 60.64
C GLU A 875 -20.83 39.48 59.12
N ALA A 876 -19.58 39.52 58.64
CA ALA A 876 -19.27 39.64 57.21
C ALA A 876 -19.80 38.46 56.37
N VAL A 877 -19.70 37.22 56.87
CA VAL A 877 -20.22 36.03 56.19
C VAL A 877 -21.75 36.03 56.16
N ARG A 878 -22.41 36.49 57.23
CA ARG A 878 -23.88 36.63 57.25
C ARG A 878 -24.36 37.69 56.26
N GLU A 879 -23.75 38.87 56.26
CA GLU A 879 -24.11 39.96 55.34
C GLU A 879 -23.96 39.53 53.86
N MET A 880 -22.90 38.78 53.56
CA MET A 880 -22.71 38.16 52.25
C MET A 880 -23.83 37.18 51.90
N ALA A 881 -24.13 36.23 52.80
CA ALA A 881 -25.17 35.23 52.56
C ALA A 881 -26.55 35.88 52.35
N ASP A 882 -26.90 36.87 53.19
CA ASP A 882 -28.16 37.61 53.10
C ASP A 882 -28.26 38.37 51.76
N THR A 883 -27.18 39.01 51.33
CA THR A 883 -27.11 39.70 50.03
C THR A 883 -27.37 38.73 48.88
N LEU A 884 -26.71 37.57 48.88
CA LEU A 884 -26.85 36.57 47.82
C LEU A 884 -28.23 35.94 47.77
N VAL A 885 -28.85 35.69 48.93
CA VAL A 885 -30.23 35.19 49.02
C VAL A 885 -31.20 36.20 48.39
N ILE A 886 -31.07 37.48 48.72
CA ILE A 886 -31.92 38.55 48.17
C ILE A 886 -31.73 38.66 46.65
N GLU A 887 -30.49 38.62 46.15
CA GLU A 887 -30.22 38.65 44.71
C GLU A 887 -30.83 37.45 43.98
N GLN A 888 -30.77 36.26 44.58
CA GLN A 888 -31.39 35.07 44.02
C GLN A 888 -32.92 35.14 44.00
N MET A 889 -33.55 35.68 45.04
CA MET A 889 -35.00 35.91 45.06
C MET A 889 -35.41 36.89 43.95
N ARG A 890 -34.69 38.02 43.79
CA ARG A 890 -34.92 38.99 42.70
C ARG A 890 -34.80 38.35 41.31
N ALA A 891 -33.83 37.45 41.12
CA ALA A 891 -33.64 36.72 39.88
C ALA A 891 -34.84 35.81 39.55
N LYS A 892 -35.37 35.10 40.55
CA LYS A 892 -36.52 34.19 40.39
C LYS A 892 -37.81 34.94 40.07
N GLU A 893 -38.09 36.06 40.73
CA GLU A 893 -39.32 36.83 40.51
C GLU A 893 -39.36 37.55 39.16
N SER A 894 -38.21 37.97 38.64
CA SER A 894 -38.13 38.71 37.38
C SER A 894 -38.20 37.84 36.12
N GLY A 895 -38.29 36.51 36.25
CA GLY A 895 -38.35 35.56 35.14
C GLY A 895 -37.13 35.59 34.21
N LYS A 896 -36.06 36.31 34.60
CA LYS A 896 -34.80 36.44 33.86
C LYS A 896 -33.73 35.65 34.58
N SER A 897 -32.90 34.94 33.82
CA SER A 897 -31.66 34.33 34.30
C SER A 897 -30.66 35.43 34.68
N VAL A 898 -30.75 35.96 35.90
CA VAL A 898 -29.76 36.92 36.40
C VAL A 898 -28.50 36.14 36.75
N LYS A 899 -27.39 36.45 36.05
CA LYS A 899 -26.05 35.99 36.44
C LYS A 899 -25.65 36.71 37.72
N ILE A 900 -25.80 36.04 38.87
CA ILE A 900 -25.25 36.51 40.13
C ILE A 900 -23.71 36.44 40.01
N ASN A 901 -23.05 37.60 40.10
CA ASN A 901 -21.61 37.66 40.04
C ASN A 901 -21.04 37.35 41.43
N LEU A 902 -20.44 36.16 41.58
CA LEU A 902 -19.71 35.84 42.79
C LEU A 902 -18.41 36.64 42.86
N ASP A 903 -18.19 37.32 43.99
CA ASP A 903 -16.94 38.04 44.29
C ASP A 903 -15.79 37.05 44.60
N HIS A 904 -14.55 37.51 44.47
CA HIS A 904 -13.38 36.85 45.04
C HIS A 904 -12.96 37.54 46.33
N TYR A 905 -12.50 36.76 47.31
CA TYR A 905 -12.30 37.23 48.69
C TYR A 905 -10.83 37.26 49.08
N LEU A 906 -10.47 38.24 49.89
CA LEU A 906 -9.19 38.37 50.55
C LEU A 906 -9.35 38.07 52.03
N PHE A 907 -8.66 37.06 52.54
CA PHE A 907 -8.68 36.69 53.96
C PHE A 907 -7.41 37.18 54.64
N VAL A 908 -7.55 38.22 55.46
CA VAL A 908 -6.41 38.92 56.05
C VAL A 908 -6.36 38.71 57.55
N GLY A 909 -5.29 38.10 58.05
CA GLY A 909 -5.06 37.95 59.49
C GLY A 909 -3.90 37.02 59.82
N ASN A 910 -3.53 36.93 61.09
CA ASN A 910 -2.42 36.10 61.56
C ASN A 910 -2.71 34.59 61.44
N PRO A 911 -1.69 33.71 61.43
CA PRO A 911 -1.92 32.28 61.25
C PRO A 911 -2.69 31.69 62.44
N GLY A 912 -3.49 30.65 62.20
CA GLY A 912 -4.28 30.01 63.26
C GLY A 912 -5.57 30.76 63.66
N THR A 913 -6.02 31.75 62.88
CA THR A 913 -7.27 32.52 63.12
C THR A 913 -8.54 31.89 62.49
N GLY A 914 -8.45 30.72 61.85
CA GLY A 914 -9.63 30.01 61.31
C GLY A 914 -9.99 30.31 59.85
N LYS A 915 -9.11 30.96 59.08
CA LYS A 915 -9.30 31.29 57.65
C LYS A 915 -9.78 30.10 56.80
N THR A 916 -9.09 28.97 56.88
CA THR A 916 -9.43 27.76 56.12
C THR A 916 -10.79 27.19 56.52
N THR A 917 -11.11 27.20 57.82
CA THR A 917 -12.41 26.74 58.33
C THR A 917 -13.55 27.57 57.77
N VAL A 918 -13.40 28.90 57.77
CA VAL A 918 -14.42 29.81 57.22
C VAL A 918 -14.57 29.67 55.70
N ALA A 919 -13.47 29.42 54.97
CA ALA A 919 -13.53 29.15 53.54
C ALA A 919 -14.38 27.90 53.22
N ARG A 920 -14.27 26.84 54.04
CA ARG A 920 -15.11 25.63 53.90
C ARG A 920 -16.59 25.91 54.17
N ILE A 921 -16.90 26.68 55.21
CA ILE A 921 -18.27 27.10 55.50
C ILE A 921 -18.83 27.92 54.33
N MET A 922 -18.06 28.88 53.78
CA MET A 922 -18.48 29.62 52.59
C MET A 922 -18.75 28.71 51.39
N GLY A 923 -17.97 27.64 51.20
CA GLY A 923 -18.19 26.64 50.16
C GLY A 923 -19.54 25.94 50.33
N ASN A 924 -19.88 25.56 51.56
CA ASN A 924 -21.18 25.00 51.89
C ASN A 924 -22.32 26.01 51.62
N ILE A 925 -22.13 27.28 51.96
CA ILE A 925 -23.11 28.35 51.71
C ILE A 925 -23.38 28.51 50.20
N PHE A 926 -22.33 28.69 49.38
CA PHE A 926 -22.50 28.86 47.93
C PHE A 926 -23.16 27.65 47.27
N TYR A 927 -22.82 26.45 47.71
CA TYR A 927 -23.45 25.21 47.24
C TYR A 927 -24.92 25.12 47.65
N SER A 928 -25.25 25.45 48.90
CA SER A 928 -26.62 25.42 49.44
C SER A 928 -27.55 26.37 48.69
N LEU A 929 -27.02 27.53 48.29
CA LEU A 929 -27.73 28.52 47.47
C LEU A 929 -27.79 28.13 45.98
N GLY A 930 -27.13 27.04 45.56
CA GLY A 930 -27.06 26.62 44.15
C GLY A 930 -26.27 27.58 43.27
N LEU A 931 -25.39 28.40 43.86
CA LEU A 931 -24.52 29.33 43.15
C LEU A 931 -23.24 28.65 42.64
N LEU A 932 -22.82 27.60 43.34
CA LEU A 932 -21.75 26.69 42.90
C LEU A 932 -22.29 25.25 42.86
N PRO A 933 -21.89 24.43 41.88
CA PRO A 933 -22.33 23.03 41.75
C PRO A 933 -21.72 22.09 42.80
N SER A 934 -20.68 22.52 43.52
CA SER A 934 -20.03 21.76 44.58
C SER A 934 -19.60 22.65 45.75
N ASN A 935 -19.60 22.09 46.96
CA ASN A 935 -19.02 22.73 48.16
C ASN A 935 -17.51 22.44 48.33
N LYS A 936 -16.86 21.87 47.31
CA LYS A 936 -15.44 21.52 47.32
C LYS A 936 -14.57 22.76 47.56
N VAL A 937 -13.60 22.64 48.46
CA VAL A 937 -12.53 23.62 48.65
C VAL A 937 -11.20 22.98 48.25
N VAL A 938 -10.51 23.58 47.28
CA VAL A 938 -9.16 23.20 46.88
C VAL A 938 -8.20 24.17 47.54
N GLU A 939 -7.51 23.69 48.57
CA GLU A 939 -6.50 24.44 49.32
C GLU A 939 -5.14 24.26 48.65
N VAL A 940 -4.47 25.36 48.33
CA VAL A 940 -3.15 25.38 47.67
C VAL A 940 -2.20 26.36 48.35
N THR A 941 -0.91 26.05 48.31
CA THR A 941 0.17 26.97 48.68
C THR A 941 0.98 27.37 47.45
N SER A 942 1.87 28.36 47.57
CA SER A 942 2.76 28.75 46.46
C SER A 942 3.61 27.59 45.91
N LYS A 943 3.93 26.58 46.73
CA LYS A 943 4.66 25.38 46.30
C LYS A 943 3.85 24.50 45.34
N ASP A 944 2.53 24.54 45.45
CA ASP A 944 1.61 23.77 44.62
C ASP A 944 1.37 24.43 43.27
N LEU A 945 1.61 25.75 43.18
CA LEU A 945 1.42 26.54 41.96
C LEU A 945 2.72 26.70 41.17
N ILE A 946 3.87 26.76 41.84
CA ILE A 946 5.17 26.98 41.21
C ILE A 946 5.87 25.65 40.88
N ALA A 947 6.41 25.51 39.66
CA ALA A 947 7.19 24.36 39.23
C ALA A 947 8.70 24.59 39.43
N GLN A 948 9.48 23.50 39.49
CA GLN A 948 10.94 23.57 39.67
C GLN A 948 11.71 23.92 38.37
N TYR A 949 11.06 23.78 37.21
CA TYR A 949 11.66 23.98 35.88
C TYR A 949 10.98 25.13 35.12
N VAL A 950 11.75 25.92 34.38
CA VAL A 950 11.29 27.05 33.56
C VAL A 950 10.26 26.56 32.52
N GLY A 951 9.13 27.25 32.39
CA GLY A 951 8.07 26.94 31.41
C GLY A 951 6.95 26.02 31.91
N GLN A 952 7.09 25.37 33.07
CA GLN A 952 6.06 24.45 33.61
C GLN A 952 5.13 25.09 34.67
N THR A 953 5.51 26.23 35.23
CA THR A 953 4.74 26.92 36.29
C THR A 953 3.36 27.36 35.82
N ALA A 954 3.24 27.83 34.58
CA ALA A 954 1.97 28.27 34.01
C ALA A 954 0.95 27.11 33.92
N GLU A 955 1.38 25.95 33.46
CA GLU A 955 0.54 24.77 33.35
C GLU A 955 0.14 24.23 34.73
N LYS A 956 1.10 24.12 35.65
CA LYS A 956 0.85 23.66 37.02
C LYS A 956 -0.17 24.56 37.74
N THR A 957 -0.03 25.87 37.60
CA THR A 957 -0.99 26.86 38.15
C THR A 957 -2.37 26.68 37.52
N ALA A 958 -2.45 26.56 36.19
CA ALA A 958 -3.72 26.36 35.49
C ALA A 958 -4.44 25.08 35.94
N GLN A 959 -3.71 23.97 36.09
CA GLN A 959 -4.27 22.69 36.54
C GLN A 959 -4.87 22.77 37.95
N GLN A 960 -4.24 23.49 38.89
CA GLN A 960 -4.79 23.65 40.24
C GLN A 960 -6.06 24.51 40.25
N ILE A 961 -6.13 25.55 39.41
CA ILE A 961 -7.34 26.37 39.25
C ILE A 961 -8.45 25.58 38.56
N GLU A 962 -8.13 24.75 37.57
CA GLU A 962 -9.13 23.92 36.89
C GLU A 962 -9.71 22.85 37.83
N ARG A 963 -8.91 22.34 38.78
CA ARG A 963 -9.38 21.42 39.82
C ARG A 963 -10.39 22.04 40.80
N SER A 964 -10.44 23.35 40.93
CA SER A 964 -11.35 24.07 41.83
C SER A 964 -12.62 24.59 41.14
N LEU A 965 -12.76 24.37 39.83
CA LEU A 965 -13.96 24.73 39.08
C LEU A 965 -15.20 24.09 39.70
N GLY A 966 -16.24 24.90 39.86
CA GLY A 966 -17.48 24.51 40.52
C GLY A 966 -17.44 24.58 42.05
N GLY A 967 -16.34 25.03 42.64
CA GLY A 967 -16.16 25.17 44.10
C GLY A 967 -15.30 26.38 44.48
N ILE A 968 -14.53 26.26 45.57
CA ILE A 968 -13.63 27.30 46.08
C ILE A 968 -12.17 26.96 45.77
N PHE A 969 -11.42 27.94 45.29
CA PHE A 969 -9.96 27.93 45.17
C PHE A 969 -9.36 28.74 46.31
N PHE A 970 -8.77 28.08 47.30
CA PHE A 970 -8.21 28.72 48.49
C PHE A 970 -6.68 28.75 48.40
N ILE A 971 -6.10 29.95 48.29
CA ILE A 971 -4.65 30.15 48.22
C ILE A 971 -4.16 30.58 49.60
N ASP A 972 -3.46 29.69 50.30
CA ASP A 972 -2.82 30.03 51.58
C ASP A 972 -1.46 30.71 51.35
N GLU A 973 -1.17 31.70 52.21
CA GLU A 973 0.02 32.56 52.12
C GLU A 973 0.27 33.13 50.70
N ALA A 974 -0.78 33.67 50.06
CA ALA A 974 -0.78 34.08 48.66
C ALA A 974 0.34 35.09 48.28
N TYR A 975 0.79 35.91 49.25
CA TYR A 975 1.89 36.86 49.05
C TYR A 975 3.21 36.18 48.64
N SER A 976 3.43 34.93 49.02
CA SER A 976 4.65 34.18 48.68
C SER A 976 4.77 33.84 47.19
N LEU A 977 3.69 34.03 46.40
CA LEU A 977 3.75 33.96 44.94
C LEU A 977 4.63 35.06 44.33
N CYS A 978 4.95 36.14 45.05
CA CYS A 978 5.81 37.21 44.57
C CYS A 978 7.29 37.05 44.93
N ASP A 979 7.64 36.20 45.90
CA ASP A 979 9.00 36.12 46.46
C ASP A 979 9.97 35.25 45.64
N SER A 980 9.46 34.49 44.66
CA SER A 980 10.27 33.57 43.86
C SER A 980 10.41 34.04 42.41
N GLY A 981 11.58 33.83 41.78
CA GLY A 981 11.83 34.19 40.38
C GLY A 981 10.85 33.56 39.37
N PHE A 982 10.17 32.48 39.77
CA PHE A 982 9.16 31.76 38.98
C PHE A 982 7.72 32.26 39.21
N GLY A 983 7.49 33.10 40.24
CA GLY A 983 6.20 33.74 40.51
C GLY A 983 5.71 34.66 39.38
N LYS A 984 6.65 35.17 38.56
CA LYS A 984 6.37 35.96 37.36
C LYS A 984 5.53 35.22 36.31
N ASP A 985 5.58 33.89 36.30
CA ASP A 985 4.81 33.05 35.36
C ASP A 985 3.45 32.62 35.94
N ALA A 986 3.34 32.44 37.27
CA ALA A 986 2.11 31.99 37.93
C ALA A 986 1.06 33.12 38.04
N MET A 987 1.50 34.34 38.38
CA MET A 987 0.60 35.47 38.62
C MET A 987 -0.22 35.91 37.39
N PRO A 988 0.35 36.02 36.17
CA PRO A 988 -0.43 36.29 34.97
C PRO A 988 -1.47 35.21 34.68
N VAL A 989 -1.13 33.94 34.92
CA VAL A 989 -2.07 32.82 34.74
C VAL A 989 -3.22 32.92 35.74
N LEU A 990 -2.94 33.16 37.02
CA LEU A 990 -3.98 33.37 38.03
C LEU A 990 -4.94 34.49 37.63
N LEU A 991 -4.41 35.67 37.26
CA LEU A 991 -5.22 36.82 36.85
C LEU A 991 -6.06 36.54 35.60
N THR A 992 -5.49 35.84 34.62
CA THR A 992 -6.18 35.44 33.39
C THR A 992 -7.32 34.47 33.72
N LYS A 993 -7.07 33.45 34.55
CA LYS A 993 -8.08 32.45 34.90
C LYS A 993 -9.19 32.99 35.81
N LEU A 994 -8.90 33.93 36.70
CA LEU A 994 -9.93 34.65 37.47
C LEU A 994 -10.90 35.40 36.56
N LEU A 995 -10.43 35.87 35.40
CA LEU A 995 -11.28 36.50 34.39
C LEU A 995 -12.03 35.46 33.55
N ASP A 996 -11.32 34.48 32.99
CA ASP A 996 -11.88 33.46 32.09
C ASP A 996 -12.98 32.62 32.75
N TYR A 997 -12.81 32.32 34.03
CA TYR A 997 -13.71 31.45 34.80
C TYR A 997 -14.57 32.24 35.80
N LYS A 998 -14.76 33.54 35.58
CA LYS A 998 -15.59 34.39 36.43
C LYS A 998 -17.00 33.78 36.61
N GLY A 999 -17.41 33.60 37.87
CA GLY A 999 -18.70 33.00 38.24
C GLY A 999 -18.76 31.47 38.15
N ARG A 1000 -17.68 30.79 37.71
CA ARG A 1000 -17.59 29.31 37.71
C ARG A 1000 -16.93 28.75 38.96
N PHE A 1001 -16.24 29.59 39.73
CA PHE A 1001 -15.62 29.26 41.01
C PHE A 1001 -15.41 30.54 41.84
N VAL A 1002 -15.11 30.39 43.12
CA VAL A 1002 -14.74 31.50 44.01
C VAL A 1002 -13.29 31.35 44.43
N SER A 1003 -12.46 32.37 44.16
CA SER A 1003 -11.08 32.43 44.66
C SER A 1003 -11.04 33.14 46.01
N ILE A 1004 -10.32 32.55 46.97
CA ILE A 1004 -10.03 33.13 48.28
C ILE A 1004 -8.52 33.15 48.46
N ALA A 1005 -7.92 34.35 48.52
CA ALA A 1005 -6.50 34.52 48.80
C ALA A 1005 -6.29 34.91 50.26
N ALA A 1006 -5.48 34.13 50.99
CA ALA A 1006 -5.24 34.28 52.41
C ALA A 1006 -3.79 34.69 52.72
N GLY A 1007 -3.60 35.49 53.76
CA GLY A 1007 -2.26 35.83 54.26
C GLY A 1007 -2.24 36.89 55.36
N TYR A 1008 -1.02 37.33 55.70
CA TYR A 1008 -0.79 38.29 56.79
C TYR A 1008 -1.08 39.74 56.38
N PRO A 1009 -1.53 40.61 57.30
CA PRO A 1009 -2.01 41.95 56.96
C PRO A 1009 -1.02 42.85 56.21
N LYS A 1010 0.27 42.79 56.54
CA LYS A 1010 1.28 43.67 55.92
C LYS A 1010 1.68 43.14 54.54
N GLU A 1011 1.86 41.84 54.45
CA GLU A 1011 2.33 41.08 53.29
C GLU A 1011 1.25 41.05 52.21
N MET A 1012 -0.02 40.89 52.58
CA MET A 1012 -1.14 40.95 51.62
C MET A 1012 -1.34 42.35 51.05
N LYS A 1013 -1.11 43.41 51.84
CA LYS A 1013 -1.11 44.78 51.33
C LYS A 1013 0.01 45.00 50.30
N GLN A 1014 1.20 44.46 50.56
CA GLN A 1014 2.30 44.51 49.60
C GLN A 1014 2.00 43.70 48.34
N TRP A 1015 1.41 42.51 48.48
CA TRP A 1015 1.03 41.64 47.37
C TRP A 1015 0.02 42.31 46.43
N LEU A 1016 -1.04 42.93 46.96
CA LEU A 1016 -2.00 43.68 46.16
C LEU A 1016 -1.36 44.84 45.40
N ALA A 1017 -0.38 45.53 46.01
CA ALA A 1017 0.31 46.64 45.37
C ALA A 1017 1.24 46.22 44.21
N THR A 1018 1.53 44.92 44.05
CA THR A 1018 2.39 44.44 42.96
C THR A 1018 1.72 44.48 41.58
N ASN A 1019 0.39 44.42 41.52
CA ASN A 1019 -0.36 44.43 40.26
C ASN A 1019 -1.79 44.94 40.48
N SER A 1020 -2.16 46.03 39.79
CA SER A 1020 -3.50 46.62 39.84
C SER A 1020 -4.62 45.65 39.42
N GLY A 1021 -4.29 44.60 38.67
CA GLY A 1021 -5.17 43.50 38.33
C GLY A 1021 -5.68 42.73 39.55
N LEU A 1022 -4.87 42.57 40.61
CA LEU A 1022 -5.28 41.86 41.84
C LEU A 1022 -6.32 42.67 42.62
N GLU A 1023 -6.06 43.95 42.81
CA GLU A 1023 -6.97 44.87 43.50
C GLU A 1023 -8.33 44.93 42.81
N SER A 1024 -8.35 44.88 41.47
CA SER A 1024 -9.60 44.87 40.70
C SER A 1024 -10.38 43.55 40.71
N ARG A 1025 -9.79 42.44 41.18
CA ARG A 1025 -10.40 41.09 41.16
C ARG A 1025 -10.78 40.60 42.55
N TYR A 1026 -10.00 40.94 43.58
CA TYR A 1026 -10.29 40.65 44.98
C TYR A 1026 -10.96 41.87 45.64
N THR A 1027 -12.25 42.04 45.38
CA THR A 1027 -13.05 43.22 45.77
C THR A 1027 -13.53 43.18 47.23
N ARG A 1028 -13.55 41.99 47.87
CA ARG A 1028 -14.05 41.80 49.23
C ARG A 1028 -12.94 41.35 50.17
N THR A 1029 -12.70 42.08 51.25
CA THR A 1029 -11.73 41.70 52.28
C THR A 1029 -12.44 41.31 53.57
N ILE A 1030 -12.08 40.16 54.14
CA ILE A 1030 -12.51 39.70 55.45
C ILE A 1030 -11.30 39.70 56.40
N HIS A 1031 -11.42 40.44 57.49
CA HIS A 1031 -10.38 40.58 58.50
C HIS A 1031 -10.56 39.53 59.62
N PHE A 1032 -9.51 38.76 59.86
CA PHE A 1032 -9.42 37.76 60.91
C PHE A 1032 -8.55 38.30 62.04
N GLU A 1033 -9.20 38.74 63.12
CA GLU A 1033 -8.54 39.28 64.31
C GLU A 1033 -7.85 38.17 65.11
N ASP A 1034 -6.84 38.55 65.90
CA ASP A 1034 -6.23 37.64 66.87
C ASP A 1034 -7.23 37.30 67.97
N TYR A 1035 -7.24 36.04 68.41
CA TYR A 1035 -8.08 35.62 69.53
C TYR A 1035 -7.64 36.26 70.83
N THR A 1036 -8.61 36.56 71.70
CA THR A 1036 -8.33 36.97 73.08
C THR A 1036 -7.88 35.78 73.94
N ALA A 1037 -7.32 36.07 75.12
CA ALA A 1037 -6.89 35.01 76.04
C ALA A 1037 -8.06 34.09 76.43
N GLU A 1038 -9.25 34.65 76.63
CA GLU A 1038 -10.48 33.92 76.94
C GLU A 1038 -10.91 33.02 75.78
N GLU A 1039 -10.81 33.51 74.54
CA GLU A 1039 -11.14 32.76 73.33
C GLU A 1039 -10.16 31.60 73.11
N LEU A 1040 -8.85 31.82 73.30
CA LEU A 1040 -7.85 30.75 73.24
C LEU A 1040 -8.08 29.68 74.31
N ALA A 1041 -8.44 30.09 75.53
CA ALA A 1041 -8.81 29.18 76.61
C ALA A 1041 -10.07 28.37 76.26
N GLU A 1042 -11.10 28.99 75.66
CA GLU A 1042 -12.29 28.28 75.20
C GLU A 1042 -11.98 27.27 74.09
N ILE A 1043 -11.12 27.63 73.13
CA ILE A 1043 -10.63 26.71 72.09
C ILE A 1043 -9.93 25.51 72.72
N PHE A 1044 -9.05 25.74 73.72
CA PHE A 1044 -8.36 24.67 74.43
C PHE A 1044 -9.35 23.74 75.14
N ARG A 1045 -10.33 24.29 75.87
CA ARG A 1045 -11.40 23.51 76.52
C ARG A 1045 -12.18 22.67 75.51
N LYS A 1046 -12.50 23.21 74.33
CA LYS A 1046 -13.16 22.44 73.26
C LYS A 1046 -12.28 21.30 72.74
N ILE A 1047 -10.97 21.50 72.60
CA ILE A 1047 -10.02 20.44 72.20
C ILE A 1047 -9.98 19.34 73.26
N VAL A 1048 -9.87 19.70 74.54
CA VAL A 1048 -9.88 18.76 75.68
C VAL A 1048 -11.16 17.91 75.66
N LEU A 1049 -12.34 18.55 75.57
CA LEU A 1049 -13.63 17.85 75.51
C LEU A 1049 -13.76 16.96 74.28
N LYS A 1050 -13.33 17.43 73.11
CA LYS A 1050 -13.36 16.66 71.86
C LYS A 1050 -12.50 15.39 71.92
N ASN A 1051 -11.42 15.40 72.70
CA ASN A 1051 -10.55 14.25 72.91
C ASN A 1051 -10.98 13.40 74.13
N GLU A 1052 -12.19 13.62 74.66
CA GLU A 1052 -12.74 12.90 75.82
C GLU A 1052 -11.87 13.05 77.10
N MET A 1053 -11.14 14.16 77.20
CA MET A 1053 -10.30 14.51 78.35
C MET A 1053 -11.04 15.45 79.29
N ARG A 1054 -10.59 15.54 80.54
CA ARG A 1054 -11.07 16.49 81.56
C ARG A 1054 -9.89 17.23 82.18
N MET A 1055 -10.16 18.40 82.76
CA MET A 1055 -9.16 19.19 83.49
C MET A 1055 -9.66 19.42 84.91
N THR A 1056 -8.74 19.40 85.87
CA THR A 1056 -9.01 19.92 87.22
C THR A 1056 -9.17 21.44 87.20
N GLN A 1057 -9.86 22.02 88.18
CA GLN A 1057 -10.01 23.49 88.26
C GLN A 1057 -8.65 24.21 88.29
N GLN A 1058 -7.68 23.66 89.03
CA GLN A 1058 -6.34 24.22 89.11
C GLN A 1058 -5.59 24.17 87.77
N ALA A 1059 -5.86 23.16 86.94
CA ALA A 1059 -5.31 23.06 85.59
C ALA A 1059 -5.96 24.09 84.63
N ASP A 1060 -7.27 24.31 84.75
CA ASP A 1060 -7.97 25.36 83.98
C ASP A 1060 -7.43 26.75 84.34
N ASP A 1061 -7.21 27.03 85.63
CA ASP A 1061 -6.63 28.29 86.11
C ASP A 1061 -5.17 28.49 85.64
N ALA A 1062 -4.39 27.41 85.53
CA ALA A 1062 -3.02 27.45 85.01
C ALA A 1062 -2.99 27.70 83.50
N MET A 1063 -3.88 27.05 82.74
CA MET A 1063 -4.07 27.25 81.31
C MET A 1063 -4.53 28.69 80.99
N CYS A 1064 -5.47 29.24 81.77
CA CYS A 1064 -5.92 30.64 81.59
C CYS A 1064 -4.79 31.65 81.84
N ARG A 1065 -3.94 31.42 82.84
CA ARG A 1065 -2.74 32.24 83.07
C ARG A 1065 -1.77 32.16 81.89
N TYR A 1066 -1.47 30.95 81.41
CA TYR A 1066 -0.61 30.76 80.25
C TYR A 1066 -1.09 31.55 79.02
N PHE A 1067 -2.37 31.46 78.66
CA PHE A 1067 -2.89 32.22 77.52
C PHE A 1067 -2.96 33.72 77.76
N SER A 1068 -3.18 34.17 79.00
CA SER A 1068 -3.12 35.59 79.34
C SER A 1068 -1.70 36.15 79.13
N ASP A 1069 -0.68 35.43 79.60
CA ASP A 1069 0.73 35.80 79.42
C ASP A 1069 1.14 35.74 77.95
N LEU A 1070 0.66 34.74 77.21
CA LEU A 1070 0.90 34.58 75.78
C LEU A 1070 0.32 35.75 74.96
N VAL A 1071 -0.90 36.18 75.27
CA VAL A 1071 -1.55 37.32 74.59
C VAL A 1071 -0.92 38.64 75.00
N TYR A 1072 -0.51 38.79 76.27
CA TYR A 1072 0.19 39.98 76.76
C TYR A 1072 1.53 40.18 76.04
N ASN A 1073 2.26 39.08 75.78
CA ASN A 1073 3.55 39.10 75.08
C ASN A 1073 3.43 38.86 73.56
N LYS A 1074 2.25 39.05 72.96
CA LYS A 1074 2.04 38.68 71.55
C LYS A 1074 2.91 39.50 70.60
N THR A 1075 3.48 38.81 69.61
CA THR A 1075 4.28 39.42 68.55
C THR A 1075 3.44 39.67 67.30
N ALA A 1076 4.03 40.30 66.28
CA ALA A 1076 3.36 40.56 65.00
C ALA A 1076 2.94 39.28 64.25
N HIS A 1077 3.51 38.11 64.58
CA HIS A 1077 3.21 36.81 63.95
C HIS A 1077 2.55 35.85 64.95
N PHE A 1078 1.58 36.36 65.72
CA PHE A 1078 0.91 35.60 66.75
C PHE A 1078 0.20 34.34 66.18
N ALA A 1079 0.53 33.16 66.69
CA ALA A 1079 0.10 31.88 66.09
C ALA A 1079 -1.33 31.44 66.47
N ASN A 1080 -2.03 32.19 67.35
CA ASN A 1080 -3.45 32.01 67.65
C ASN A 1080 -3.81 30.54 68.00
N ALA A 1081 -4.86 29.96 67.40
CA ALA A 1081 -5.28 28.58 67.67
C ALA A 1081 -4.22 27.53 67.31
N ARG A 1082 -3.22 27.86 66.47
CA ARG A 1082 -2.07 26.98 66.24
C ARG A 1082 -1.23 26.85 67.50
N GLU A 1083 -1.08 27.92 68.27
CA GLU A 1083 -0.40 27.88 69.57
C GLU A 1083 -1.19 27.10 70.62
N VAL A 1084 -2.52 27.16 70.58
CA VAL A 1084 -3.38 26.33 71.45
C VAL A 1084 -3.14 24.84 71.19
N ASN A 1085 -3.00 24.43 69.93
CA ASN A 1085 -2.67 23.04 69.58
C ASN A 1085 -1.25 22.66 70.04
N ASN A 1086 -0.25 23.54 69.79
CA ASN A 1086 1.12 23.33 70.26
C ASN A 1086 1.16 23.16 71.78
N TYR A 1087 0.43 24.01 72.51
CA TYR A 1087 0.32 23.95 73.96
C TYR A 1087 -0.36 22.65 74.41
N TYR A 1088 -1.46 22.25 73.77
CA TYR A 1088 -2.14 20.98 74.06
C TYR A 1088 -1.22 19.77 73.89
N ASP A 1089 -0.42 19.73 72.83
CA ASP A 1089 0.54 18.65 72.60
C ASP A 1089 1.62 18.61 73.71
N ARG A 1090 2.09 19.78 74.17
CA ARG A 1090 3.02 19.87 75.30
C ARG A 1090 2.38 19.39 76.60
N VAL A 1091 1.15 19.82 76.89
CA VAL A 1091 0.38 19.40 78.07
C VAL A 1091 0.18 17.88 78.07
N LYS A 1092 -0.18 17.30 76.92
CA LYS A 1092 -0.34 15.86 76.76
C LYS A 1092 0.97 15.10 76.98
N LEU A 1093 2.09 15.64 76.49
CA LEU A 1093 3.42 15.06 76.73
C LEU A 1093 3.78 15.10 78.23
N ASN A 1094 3.50 16.21 78.92
CA ASN A 1094 3.73 16.36 80.35
C ASN A 1094 2.88 15.38 81.17
N GLN A 1095 1.59 15.24 80.82
CA GLN A 1095 0.71 14.24 81.39
C GLN A 1095 1.28 12.83 81.22
N GLY A 1096 1.76 12.48 80.03
CA GLY A 1096 2.43 11.20 79.78
C GLY A 1096 3.64 10.97 80.69
N ARG A 1097 4.45 12.01 80.95
CA ARG A 1097 5.59 11.96 81.87
C ARG A 1097 5.16 11.77 83.33
N ARG A 1098 4.11 12.48 83.77
CA ARG A 1098 3.52 12.33 85.12
C ARG A 1098 2.97 10.93 85.32
N LEU A 1099 2.12 10.46 84.41
CA LEU A 1099 1.45 9.17 84.50
C LEU A 1099 2.44 8.00 84.40
N ARG A 1100 3.50 8.09 83.58
CA ARG A 1100 4.55 7.05 83.53
C ARG A 1100 5.18 6.76 84.90
N LYS A 1101 5.32 7.77 85.77
CA LYS A 1101 5.86 7.60 87.12
C LYS A 1101 4.83 6.99 88.09
N ARG A 1102 3.53 7.12 87.82
CA ARG A 1102 2.44 6.67 88.69
C ARG A 1102 1.77 5.36 88.25
N ILE A 1103 1.86 4.98 86.98
CA ILE A 1103 1.12 3.85 86.39
C ILE A 1103 1.47 2.47 86.99
N TYR A 1104 2.63 2.35 87.63
CA TYR A 1104 3.07 1.12 88.33
C TYR A 1104 2.80 1.13 89.83
N LEU A 1105 2.21 2.20 90.38
CA LEU A 1105 1.84 2.28 91.79
C LEU A 1105 0.52 1.52 92.05
N PRO A 1106 0.39 0.79 93.16
CA PRO A 1106 -0.77 -0.06 93.44
C PRO A 1106 -2.09 0.71 93.65
N ASN A 1107 -2.03 2.03 93.80
CA ASN A 1107 -3.16 2.94 94.02
C ASN A 1107 -3.46 3.85 92.81
N PHE A 1108 -2.97 3.51 91.61
CA PHE A 1108 -3.22 4.29 90.39
C PHE A 1108 -4.66 4.11 89.89
N ASP A 1109 -5.42 5.21 89.77
CA ASP A 1109 -6.75 5.21 89.16
C ASP A 1109 -6.65 5.33 87.64
N ARG A 1110 -7.32 4.45 86.90
CA ARG A 1110 -7.36 4.50 85.43
C ARG A 1110 -8.08 5.75 84.92
N ALA A 1111 -8.94 6.37 85.73
CA ALA A 1111 -9.55 7.65 85.40
C ALA A 1111 -8.50 8.77 85.18
N ASP A 1112 -7.33 8.69 85.83
CA ASP A 1112 -6.25 9.68 85.70
C ASP A 1112 -5.66 9.75 84.30
N LEU A 1113 -5.83 8.69 83.48
CA LEU A 1113 -5.45 8.69 82.06
C LEU A 1113 -6.20 9.76 81.25
N HIS A 1114 -7.39 10.15 81.71
CA HIS A 1114 -8.26 11.12 81.03
C HIS A 1114 -8.32 12.48 81.73
N VAL A 1115 -7.45 12.74 82.73
CA VAL A 1115 -7.47 13.98 83.52
C VAL A 1115 -6.13 14.71 83.45
N PHE A 1116 -6.17 16.00 83.10
CA PHE A 1116 -5.03 16.91 83.24
C PHE A 1116 -5.02 17.60 84.60
N GLU A 1117 -3.86 17.58 85.26
CA GLU A 1117 -3.57 18.26 86.53
C GLU A 1117 -2.79 19.57 86.28
N ALA A 1118 -2.72 20.43 87.30
CA ALA A 1118 -2.03 21.72 87.19
C ALA A 1118 -0.56 21.58 86.75
N ASP A 1119 0.15 20.55 87.23
CA ASP A 1119 1.54 20.27 86.86
C ASP A 1119 1.71 19.96 85.36
N ASP A 1120 0.66 19.43 84.70
CA ASP A 1120 0.72 19.12 83.26
C ASP A 1120 0.70 20.41 82.41
N MET A 1121 0.10 21.48 82.94
CA MET A 1121 -0.08 22.79 82.30
C MET A 1121 1.17 23.68 82.36
N LEU A 1122 2.15 23.31 83.18
CA LEU A 1122 3.40 24.05 83.32
C LEU A 1122 4.31 23.73 82.13
N VAL A 1123 4.56 24.73 81.30
CA VAL A 1123 5.48 24.66 80.18
C VAL A 1123 6.61 25.63 80.50
N GLU A 1124 7.79 25.09 80.82
CA GLU A 1124 9.01 25.91 80.90
C GLU A 1124 9.33 26.43 79.49
N ASP A 1125 9.73 27.69 79.41
CA ASP A 1125 10.09 28.38 78.15
C ASP A 1125 11.29 27.74 77.43
#